data_AF-A0A7J5ZPN2-F1
#
_entry.id   AF-A0A7J5ZPN2-F1
#
_cell.length_a   1.000
_cell.length_b   1.000
_cell.length_c   1.000
_cell.angle_alpha   90.00
_cell.angle_beta   90.00
_cell.angle_gamma   90.00
#
_symmetry.space_group_name_H-M   'P 1'
#
loop_
_entity.id
_entity.type
_entity.pdbx_description
1 polymer ?
#
loop_
_entity_poly.entity_id
_entity_poly.type
_entity_poly.pdbx_seq_one_letter_code
_entity_poly.pdbx_strand_id
1 'polypeptide(L)'
;MTSQEICDDVMHEDVLGVGEKSSSVTLITLQGSFIKSAVTKETHVLSVNARHTTAAKVLSEQSLTLLAVTDGPAEVSGKEAASVVKSLDPKLVSVGVMTEKTKTHCKACPTLMDTWKAVRSQLEPQSLAKSSGPRSFLSLIHSLRSSSKEQILSVLQNCSKTALPQLVDAVTSAQTAASLSAMLEFLDFSKAKSDSVLLQERFLYACGFASHPTESMLQALLDISNGKIGSTDIKESVVIIMGALVKKLCQKGGCELPAVVKVKQQILAGPESTQDEAQVQMYLLALKNALLPEAIPLLTRFAESETGALSTIAITALQRYEPQLITCEVKRTLNRVYHQNRRVYEKNVRAAAADVILSSDPSYEEVKNLLLSIGHLPHEMNKYMLSKVEDVLRFDMPSSKIVREVMKDTIAQNYDRFSRIGSSSAYSGYVTRGADVTTTYSLDILYSGSGILRTSNMNIYGQSNGALLHGLQVAIEAQGLESLIAATADEGEEDLESFAGMSALLMDVQLRPVTFFKGYSDLMSKMFSMSGDPINVVKGLILLTDHSQVIPLQSGLRAAVEFQGGLAIDISGGMEFSLWYRESKTSVNNRGALVVIGNVTVDADFLSVGMEVSFEMEAALDFITTVQFSEYPFLVCMQMDKTTFPFREAVYKMEKLSSGEPYAWHRSREQLIPGSEFPLHQENSNMCKKVFDSSW
;
A
#
# COMPACT_ATOMS: atom_id res chain seq x y z
N MET A 1 -30.05 22.81 12.39
CA MET A 1 -29.10 23.74 11.74
C MET A 1 -27.77 23.60 12.46
N THR A 2 -26.72 23.31 11.68
CA THR A 2 -25.30 23.15 12.01
C THR A 2 -24.92 22.08 13.04
N SER A 3 -25.02 20.82 12.63
CA SER A 3 -24.09 19.76 13.05
C SER A 3 -22.77 19.95 12.29
N GLN A 4 -21.83 20.67 12.89
CA GLN A 4 -20.46 20.77 12.38
C GLN A 4 -19.77 19.42 12.60
N GLU A 5 -19.35 18.80 11.50
CA GLU A 5 -18.54 17.59 11.44
C GLU A 5 -17.32 17.73 12.35
N ILE A 6 -17.25 16.84 13.34
CA ILE A 6 -15.99 16.47 13.98
C ILE A 6 -15.29 15.61 12.92
N CYS A 7 -14.30 16.17 12.23
CA CYS A 7 -13.40 15.39 11.39
C CYS A 7 -12.53 14.52 12.31
N ASP A 8 -13.06 13.36 12.69
CA ASP A 8 -12.23 12.24 13.14
C ASP A 8 -11.64 11.60 11.87
N ASP A 9 -10.45 12.04 11.46
CA ASP A 9 -9.72 11.45 10.34
C ASP A 9 -9.11 10.11 10.77
N VAL A 10 -9.97 9.10 10.92
CA VAL A 10 -9.58 7.71 11.20
C VAL A 10 -9.26 7.01 9.89
N MET A 11 -8.01 6.54 9.77
CA MET A 11 -7.61 5.62 8.70
C MET A 11 -8.28 4.27 8.93
N HIS A 12 -9.04 3.77 7.95
CA HIS A 12 -9.69 2.44 7.98
C HIS A 12 -8.81 1.30 7.45
N GLU A 13 -7.51 1.56 7.23
CA GLU A 13 -6.54 0.52 6.91
C GLU A 13 -5.88 0.04 8.20
N ASP A 14 -6.46 -0.99 8.80
CA ASP A 14 -6.16 -1.46 10.16
C ASP A 14 -4.67 -1.77 10.40
N VAL A 15 -3.91 -2.17 9.37
CA VAL A 15 -2.48 -2.49 9.50
C VAL A 15 -1.61 -1.23 9.60
N LEU A 16 -1.87 -0.20 8.78
CA LEU A 16 -1.10 1.05 8.74
C LEU A 16 -1.71 2.16 9.60
N GLY A 17 -2.86 1.89 10.24
CA GLY A 17 -3.58 2.80 11.11
C GLY A 17 -2.96 3.01 12.49
N VAL A 18 -3.59 3.92 13.24
CA VAL A 18 -3.26 4.23 14.63
C VAL A 18 -4.43 3.79 15.51
N GLY A 19 -4.16 2.90 16.46
CA GLY A 19 -5.13 2.48 17.46
C GLY A 19 -5.21 3.51 18.59
N GLU A 20 -6.43 3.96 18.91
CA GLU A 20 -6.73 4.87 20.00
C GLU A 20 -7.48 4.14 21.13
N LYS A 21 -7.08 4.40 22.38
CA LYS A 21 -7.84 4.03 23.58
C LYS A 21 -7.98 5.24 24.49
N SER A 22 -9.22 5.69 24.64
CA SER A 22 -9.57 6.90 25.40
C SER A 22 -10.50 6.56 26.56
N SER A 23 -10.21 7.08 27.75
CA SER A 23 -11.01 6.87 28.96
C SER A 23 -11.04 8.14 29.81
N SER A 24 -12.23 8.58 30.21
CA SER A 24 -12.41 9.64 31.21
C SER A 24 -13.25 9.12 32.37
N VAL A 25 -12.75 9.28 33.60
CA VAL A 25 -13.38 8.81 34.83
C VAL A 25 -13.36 9.92 35.88
N THR A 26 -14.53 10.34 36.34
CA THR A 26 -14.67 11.30 37.46
C THR A 26 -15.19 10.59 38.71
N LEU A 27 -14.37 10.58 39.76
CA LEU A 27 -14.70 10.06 41.09
C LEU A 27 -15.21 11.22 41.96
N ILE A 28 -16.48 11.16 42.34
CA ILE A 28 -17.12 12.16 43.21
C ILE A 28 -17.26 11.57 44.61
N THR A 29 -16.61 12.17 45.58
CA THR A 29 -16.72 11.80 47.00
C THR A 29 -17.77 12.66 47.67
N LEU A 30 -18.78 12.03 48.26
CA LEU A 30 -19.83 12.70 49.00
C LEU A 30 -19.56 12.67 50.51
N GLN A 31 -19.89 13.75 51.21
CA GLN A 31 -19.95 13.78 52.66
C GLN A 31 -21.37 14.17 53.07
N GLY A 32 -22.14 13.20 53.59
CA GLY A 32 -23.59 13.33 53.71
C GLY A 32 -24.23 13.34 52.32
N SER A 33 -24.83 14.47 51.93
CA SER A 33 -25.50 14.68 50.64
C SER A 33 -24.77 15.71 49.74
N PHE A 34 -23.63 16.23 50.17
CA PHE A 34 -22.88 17.27 49.46
C PHE A 34 -21.61 16.71 48.83
N ILE A 35 -21.22 17.31 47.70
CA ILE A 35 -19.96 17.00 47.02
C ILE A 35 -18.81 17.54 47.88
N LYS A 36 -18.00 16.64 48.44
CA LYS A 36 -16.79 16.99 49.19
C LYS A 36 -15.59 17.15 48.26
N SER A 37 -15.45 16.24 47.31
CA SER A 37 -14.37 16.29 46.33
C SER A 37 -14.78 15.65 45.01
N ALA A 38 -14.18 16.12 43.92
CA ALA A 38 -14.26 15.49 42.61
C ALA A 38 -12.84 15.33 42.07
N VAL A 39 -12.47 14.10 41.74
CA VAL A 39 -11.18 13.77 41.11
C VAL A 39 -11.44 13.18 39.75
N THR A 40 -10.96 13.83 38.70
CA THR A 40 -11.10 13.37 37.32
C THR A 40 -9.77 12.86 36.81
N LYS A 41 -9.81 11.73 36.10
CA LYS A 41 -8.68 11.17 35.37
C LYS A 41 -9.10 10.86 33.95
N GLU A 42 -8.48 11.55 33.01
CA GLU A 42 -8.64 11.38 31.58
C GLU A 42 -7.34 10.84 30.99
N THR A 43 -7.45 9.81 30.15
CA THR A 43 -6.31 9.13 29.55
C THR A 43 -6.59 8.84 28.09
N HIS A 44 -5.68 9.25 27.22
CA HIS A 44 -5.67 8.91 25.80
C HIS A 44 -4.38 8.17 25.49
N VAL A 45 -4.47 6.97 24.93
CA VAL A 45 -3.32 6.17 24.48
C VAL A 45 -3.47 5.96 22.98
N LEU A 46 -2.48 6.42 22.23
CA LEU A 46 -2.41 6.24 20.78
C LEU A 46 -1.18 5.41 20.45
N SER A 47 -1.32 4.41 19.59
CA SER A 47 -0.21 3.55 19.15
C SER A 47 -0.33 3.18 17.69
N VAL A 48 0.79 3.13 16.98
CA VAL A 48 0.82 2.63 15.59
C VAL A 48 0.54 1.13 15.59
N ASN A 49 -0.42 0.66 14.79
CA ASN A 49 -0.81 -0.75 14.77
C ASN A 49 0.31 -1.66 14.26
N ALA A 50 1.10 -1.18 13.30
CA ALA A 50 2.28 -1.88 12.81
C ALA A 50 3.42 -1.97 13.84
N ARG A 51 3.39 -1.18 14.93
CA ARG A 51 4.39 -1.22 15.99
C ARG A 51 3.89 -0.56 17.28
N HIS A 52 3.43 -1.37 18.22
CA HIS A 52 2.80 -0.88 19.44
C HIS A 52 3.77 -0.18 20.40
N THR A 53 5.09 -0.39 20.24
CA THR A 53 6.11 0.34 21.02
C THR A 53 6.19 1.83 20.64
N THR A 54 5.73 2.20 19.44
CA THR A 54 5.63 3.59 19.00
C THR A 54 4.25 4.11 19.40
N ALA A 55 4.18 4.56 20.66
CA ALA A 55 2.95 5.01 21.28
C ALA A 55 3.14 6.30 22.06
N ALA A 56 2.04 7.03 22.23
CA ALA A 56 1.96 8.21 23.06
C ALA A 56 0.80 8.06 24.06
N LYS A 57 0.98 8.63 25.24
CA LYS A 57 -0.05 8.66 26.29
C LYS A 57 -0.21 10.08 26.81
N VAL A 58 -1.42 10.61 26.71
CA VAL A 58 -1.84 11.86 27.35
C VAL A 58 -2.60 11.50 28.62
N LEU A 59 -2.21 12.07 29.75
CA LEU A 59 -2.87 11.91 31.04
C LEU A 59 -3.23 13.30 31.56
N SER A 60 -4.52 13.55 31.77
CA SER A 60 -5.02 14.77 32.42
C SER A 60 -5.69 14.39 33.74
N GLU A 61 -5.27 15.01 34.83
CA GLU A 61 -5.84 14.81 36.16
C GLU A 61 -6.34 16.15 36.71
N GLN A 62 -7.56 16.15 37.25
CA GLN A 62 -8.14 17.30 37.94
C GLN A 62 -8.54 16.89 39.35
N SER A 63 -8.32 17.78 40.32
CA SER A 63 -8.75 17.57 41.71
C SER A 63 -9.42 18.82 42.23
N LEU A 64 -10.69 18.70 42.60
CA LEU A 64 -11.48 19.74 43.25
C LEU A 64 -11.84 19.26 44.65
N THR A 65 -11.48 20.02 45.68
CA THR A 65 -11.75 19.67 47.08
C THR A 65 -12.38 20.86 47.81
N LEU A 66 -13.50 20.60 48.51
CA LEU A 66 -14.13 21.59 49.37
C LEU A 66 -13.33 21.73 50.66
N LEU A 67 -12.69 22.88 50.84
CA LEU A 67 -11.85 23.16 52.01
C LEU A 67 -12.66 23.71 53.18
N ALA A 68 -13.53 24.70 52.94
CA ALA A 68 -14.36 25.34 53.94
C ALA A 68 -15.63 25.93 53.32
N VAL A 69 -16.66 26.15 54.14
CA VAL A 69 -17.89 26.85 53.77
C VAL A 69 -17.95 28.13 54.61
N THR A 70 -18.08 29.28 53.95
CA THR A 70 -18.14 30.61 54.57
C THR A 70 -19.36 31.38 54.07
N ASP A 71 -19.87 32.30 54.88
CA ASP A 71 -21.00 33.15 54.48
C ASP A 71 -20.64 34.03 53.28
N GLY A 72 -21.49 33.99 52.24
CA GLY A 72 -21.31 34.72 50.99
C GLY A 72 -21.99 36.10 50.97
N PRO A 73 -21.88 36.84 49.85
CA PRO A 73 -22.59 38.10 49.66
C PRO A 73 -24.11 37.91 49.64
N ALA A 74 -24.86 38.95 49.99
CA ALA A 74 -26.32 38.92 50.01
C ALA A 74 -26.93 38.54 48.65
N GLU A 75 -27.93 37.68 48.66
CA GLU A 75 -28.60 37.20 47.45
C GLU A 75 -29.32 38.34 46.72
N VAL A 76 -29.07 38.45 45.41
CA VAL A 76 -29.73 39.43 44.54
C VAL A 76 -30.96 38.78 43.91
N SER A 77 -32.14 39.32 44.22
CA SER A 77 -33.41 38.79 43.72
C SER A 77 -33.68 39.25 42.28
N GLY A 78 -34.09 38.32 41.41
CA GLY A 78 -34.56 38.64 40.07
C GLY A 78 -35.36 37.50 39.44
N LYS A 79 -36.18 37.82 38.43
CA LYS A 79 -37.05 36.82 37.75
C LYS A 79 -36.28 35.96 36.74
N GLU A 80 -35.23 36.51 36.13
CA GLU A 80 -34.42 35.83 35.11
C GLU A 80 -32.93 35.99 35.39
N ALA A 81 -32.18 34.89 35.37
CA ALA A 81 -30.74 34.89 35.65
C ALA A 81 -29.94 35.84 34.73
N ALA A 82 -30.30 35.91 33.45
CA ALA A 82 -29.65 36.82 32.49
C ALA A 82 -29.81 38.30 32.85
N SER A 83 -30.98 38.68 33.39
CA SER A 83 -31.25 40.05 33.83
C SER A 83 -30.46 40.41 35.09
N VAL A 84 -30.30 39.44 36.01
CA VAL A 84 -29.52 39.60 37.24
C VAL A 84 -28.02 39.74 36.93
N VAL A 85 -27.48 38.87 36.06
CA VAL A 85 -26.07 38.93 35.65
C VAL A 85 -25.72 40.27 34.97
N LYS A 86 -26.57 40.75 34.05
CA LYS A 86 -26.39 42.06 33.41
C LYS A 86 -26.51 43.23 34.38
N SER A 87 -27.33 43.10 35.43
CA SER A 87 -27.47 44.14 36.47
C SER A 87 -26.25 44.19 37.41
N LEU A 88 -25.54 43.07 37.58
CA LEU A 88 -24.33 42.97 38.38
C LEU A 88 -23.11 43.52 37.64
N ASP A 89 -22.90 43.11 36.39
CA ASP A 89 -21.87 43.67 35.51
C ASP A 89 -22.32 43.62 34.05
N PRO A 90 -22.50 44.78 33.39
CA PRO A 90 -22.90 44.85 31.99
C PRO A 90 -21.84 44.28 31.02
N LYS A 91 -20.62 44.01 31.47
CA LYS A 91 -19.54 43.39 30.68
C LYS A 91 -19.65 41.87 30.59
N LEU A 92 -20.46 41.23 31.43
CA LEU A 92 -20.63 39.78 31.39
C LEU A 92 -21.50 39.38 30.20
N VAL A 93 -20.96 38.50 29.36
CA VAL A 93 -21.62 37.98 28.15
C VAL A 93 -21.70 36.47 28.25
N SER A 94 -22.77 35.89 27.71
CA SER A 94 -22.89 34.44 27.59
C SER A 94 -21.89 33.93 26.56
N VAL A 95 -20.95 33.08 26.98
CA VAL A 95 -20.01 32.36 26.12
C VAL A 95 -20.35 30.87 26.15
N GLY A 96 -20.16 30.17 25.04
CA GLY A 96 -20.35 28.72 25.00
C GLY A 96 -19.37 27.99 25.92
N VAL A 97 -19.81 26.88 26.51
CA VAL A 97 -18.95 26.01 27.36
C VAL A 97 -17.94 25.23 26.52
N MET A 98 -18.22 25.06 25.22
CA MET A 98 -17.31 24.41 24.28
C MET A 98 -16.15 25.35 23.93
N THR A 99 -14.92 24.88 24.09
CA THR A 99 -13.70 25.64 23.74
C THR A 99 -13.68 26.02 22.25
N GLU A 100 -13.71 27.31 21.94
CA GLU A 100 -13.66 27.85 20.56
C GLU A 100 -12.29 27.65 19.91
N LYS A 101 -12.24 27.21 18.64
CA LYS A 101 -11.01 26.97 17.87
C LYS A 101 -10.12 28.23 17.74
N THR A 102 -9.26 28.49 18.72
CA THR A 102 -8.15 29.44 18.64
C THR A 102 -7.09 28.95 17.65
N LYS A 103 -6.81 29.75 16.62
CA LYS A 103 -5.68 29.51 15.70
C LYS A 103 -4.39 29.77 16.45
N THR A 104 -3.51 28.78 16.54
CA THR A 104 -2.14 28.95 17.05
C THR A 104 -1.44 30.03 16.21
N HIS A 105 -1.29 31.23 16.78
CA HIS A 105 -0.57 32.32 16.12
C HIS A 105 0.93 32.05 16.25
N CYS A 106 1.49 31.38 15.25
CA CYS A 106 2.93 31.22 15.15
C CYS A 106 3.58 32.56 14.75
N LYS A 107 4.20 33.24 15.71
CA LYS A 107 4.80 34.58 15.49
C LYS A 107 6.09 34.56 14.64
N ALA A 108 6.65 33.39 14.30
CA ALA A 108 7.90 33.26 13.54
C ALA A 108 8.05 31.89 12.85
N CYS A 109 6.99 31.36 12.23
CA CYS A 109 7.10 30.10 11.48
C CYS A 109 7.87 30.34 10.17
N PRO A 110 8.78 29.41 9.78
CA PRO A 110 9.49 29.51 8.51
C PRO A 110 8.49 29.49 7.35
N THR A 111 8.80 30.23 6.28
CA THR A 111 7.94 30.20 5.08
C THR A 111 8.11 28.86 4.35
N LEU A 112 7.14 28.50 3.49
CA LEU A 112 7.25 27.29 2.66
C LEU A 112 8.57 27.27 1.87
N MET A 113 9.00 28.42 1.33
CA MET A 113 10.24 28.51 0.56
C MET A 113 11.48 28.30 1.43
N ASP A 114 11.45 28.73 2.70
CA ASP A 114 12.55 28.48 3.65
C ASP A 114 12.63 26.99 3.99
N THR A 115 11.48 26.36 4.25
CA THR A 115 11.41 24.91 4.48
C THR A 115 11.92 24.13 3.26
N TRP A 116 11.49 24.51 2.04
CA TRP A 116 11.95 23.90 0.79
C TRP A 116 13.47 24.01 0.61
N LYS A 117 14.05 25.20 0.83
CA LYS A 117 15.50 25.40 0.73
C LYS A 117 16.30 24.53 1.70
N ALA A 118 15.76 24.26 2.87
CA ALA A 118 16.39 23.40 3.88
C ALA A 118 16.35 21.92 3.51
N VAL A 119 15.22 21.44 2.96
CA VAL A 119 14.99 20.01 2.72
C VAL A 119 15.38 19.52 1.32
N ARG A 120 15.46 20.41 0.32
CA ARG A 120 15.65 20.04 -1.09
C ARG A 120 16.84 19.10 -1.36
N SER A 121 17.95 19.27 -0.63
CA SER A 121 19.16 18.45 -0.82
C SER A 121 18.96 16.99 -0.39
N GLN A 122 18.03 16.74 0.54
CA GLN A 122 17.67 15.40 1.00
C GLN A 122 16.64 14.72 0.09
N LEU A 123 15.96 15.49 -0.76
CA LEU A 123 14.97 14.99 -1.72
C LEU A 123 15.55 14.73 -3.11
N GLU A 124 16.86 14.89 -3.29
CA GLU A 124 17.54 14.50 -4.53
C GLU A 124 17.55 12.96 -4.67
N PRO A 125 17.49 12.42 -5.91
CA PRO A 125 17.32 10.98 -6.16
C PRO A 125 18.32 10.05 -5.46
N GLN A 126 19.55 10.51 -5.20
CA GLN A 126 20.61 9.73 -4.55
C GLN A 126 20.38 9.55 -3.04
N SER A 127 19.63 10.45 -2.41
CA SER A 127 19.39 10.47 -0.96
C SER A 127 18.06 9.84 -0.56
N LEU A 128 17.20 9.49 -1.52
CA LEU A 128 15.84 9.02 -1.24
C LEU A 128 15.79 7.71 -0.47
N ALA A 129 16.70 6.78 -0.75
CA ALA A 129 16.77 5.51 -0.05
C ALA A 129 17.36 5.62 1.38
N LYS A 130 17.61 6.84 1.88
CA LYS A 130 18.07 7.10 3.26
C LYS A 130 16.93 7.65 4.10
N SER A 131 16.97 7.46 5.42
CA SER A 131 15.94 7.94 6.36
C SER A 131 15.74 9.46 6.32
N SER A 132 16.78 10.23 5.94
CA SER A 132 16.69 11.68 5.80
C SER A 132 15.71 12.14 4.72
N GLY A 133 15.52 11.34 3.66
CA GLY A 133 14.58 11.62 2.56
C GLY A 133 13.12 11.62 3.04
N PRO A 134 12.58 10.49 3.52
CA PRO A 134 11.22 10.44 4.07
C PRO A 134 11.00 11.40 5.23
N ARG A 135 11.98 11.60 6.12
CA ARG A 135 11.86 12.57 7.23
C ARG A 135 11.67 14.01 6.71
N SER A 136 12.47 14.38 5.71
CA SER A 136 12.39 15.67 5.03
C SER A 136 11.08 15.85 4.26
N PHE A 137 10.60 14.77 3.63
CA PHE A 137 9.31 14.70 2.96
C PHE A 137 8.13 14.95 3.92
N LEU A 138 8.10 14.28 5.08
CA LEU A 138 7.07 14.50 6.11
C LEU A 138 7.08 15.95 6.63
N SER A 139 8.27 16.51 6.89
CA SER A 139 8.41 17.92 7.31
C SER A 139 7.85 18.89 6.26
N LEU A 140 8.10 18.61 4.98
CA LEU A 140 7.60 19.43 3.88
C LEU A 140 6.07 19.36 3.77
N ILE A 141 5.47 18.18 3.95
CA ILE A 141 4.01 17.99 3.95
C ILE A 141 3.34 18.84 5.03
N HIS A 142 3.88 18.86 6.25
CA HIS A 142 3.34 19.68 7.33
C HIS A 142 3.31 21.18 6.95
N SER A 143 4.38 21.69 6.34
CA SER A 143 4.45 23.07 5.83
C SER A 143 3.44 23.31 4.70
N LEU A 144 3.33 22.38 3.75
CA LEU A 144 2.41 22.45 2.61
C LEU A 144 0.94 22.50 3.03
N ARG A 145 0.54 21.78 4.09
CA ARG A 145 -0.84 21.79 4.61
C ARG A 145 -1.30 23.17 5.09
N SER A 146 -0.35 23.99 5.55
CA SER A 146 -0.62 25.35 6.04
C SER A 146 -0.46 26.45 4.98
N SER A 147 0.03 26.10 3.78
CA SER A 147 0.44 27.05 2.75
C SER A 147 -0.69 27.42 1.78
N SER A 148 -0.60 28.61 1.16
CA SER A 148 -1.55 29.03 0.12
C SER A 148 -1.21 28.45 -1.26
N LYS A 149 -2.19 28.46 -2.17
CA LYS A 149 -2.02 27.98 -3.56
C LYS A 149 -0.86 28.68 -4.28
N GLU A 150 -0.75 30.00 -4.13
CA GLU A 150 0.25 30.84 -4.81
C GLU A 150 1.66 30.52 -4.31
N GLN A 151 1.80 30.30 -3.00
CA GLN A 151 3.07 29.89 -2.40
C GLN A 151 3.52 28.53 -2.96
N ILE A 152 2.61 27.55 -3.03
CA ILE A 152 2.89 26.23 -3.57
C ILE A 152 3.31 26.30 -5.05
N LEU A 153 2.57 27.05 -5.87
CA LEU A 153 2.91 27.26 -7.28
C LEU A 153 4.29 27.91 -7.46
N SER A 154 4.64 28.89 -6.61
CA SER A 154 5.95 29.55 -6.67
C SER A 154 7.11 28.59 -6.40
N VAL A 155 6.93 27.60 -5.52
CA VAL A 155 7.94 26.58 -5.21
C VAL A 155 8.06 25.58 -6.35
N LEU A 156 6.93 25.13 -6.91
CA LEU A 156 6.89 24.21 -8.06
C LEU A 156 7.60 24.80 -9.29
N GLN A 157 7.35 26.07 -9.61
CA GLN A 157 7.93 26.76 -10.76
C GLN A 157 9.44 27.03 -10.62
N ASN A 158 9.93 27.19 -9.39
CA ASN A 158 11.34 27.48 -9.10
C ASN A 158 12.17 26.23 -8.73
N CYS A 159 11.60 25.03 -8.86
CA CYS A 159 12.26 23.78 -8.53
C CYS A 159 13.21 23.30 -9.65
N SER A 160 14.31 22.64 -9.26
CA SER A 160 15.18 21.96 -10.22
C SER A 160 14.45 20.76 -10.85
N LYS A 161 14.81 20.41 -12.09
CA LYS A 161 14.21 19.25 -12.78
C LYS A 161 14.42 17.92 -12.04
N THR A 162 15.50 17.79 -11.27
CA THR A 162 15.87 16.54 -10.57
C THR A 162 15.02 16.27 -9.34
N ALA A 163 14.70 17.32 -8.57
CA ALA A 163 13.91 17.24 -7.34
C ALA A 163 12.40 17.49 -7.56
N LEU A 164 12.02 17.92 -8.76
CA LEU A 164 10.63 18.23 -9.10
C LEU A 164 9.68 17.02 -8.95
N PRO A 165 10.03 15.78 -9.34
CA PRO A 165 9.18 14.61 -9.10
C PRO A 165 8.84 14.40 -7.62
N GLN A 166 9.82 14.58 -6.73
CA GLN A 166 9.68 14.41 -5.28
C GLN A 166 8.87 15.54 -4.66
N LEU A 167 8.98 16.75 -5.21
CA LEU A 167 8.11 17.85 -4.84
C LEU A 167 6.66 17.58 -5.27
N VAL A 168 6.43 17.01 -6.46
CA VAL A 168 5.09 16.58 -6.89
C VAL A 168 4.52 15.52 -5.95
N ASP A 169 5.32 14.54 -5.53
CA ASP A 169 4.91 13.54 -4.54
C ASP A 169 4.46 14.23 -3.24
N ALA A 170 5.22 15.21 -2.74
CA ALA A 170 4.94 15.93 -1.49
C ALA A 170 3.69 16.83 -1.57
N VAL A 171 3.56 17.63 -2.64
CA VAL A 171 2.41 18.54 -2.82
C VAL A 171 1.12 17.73 -2.96
N THR A 172 1.15 16.62 -3.70
CA THR A 172 -0.02 15.76 -3.86
C THR A 172 -0.39 15.06 -2.55
N SER A 173 0.61 14.61 -1.78
CA SER A 173 0.40 13.96 -0.47
C SER A 173 -0.11 14.91 0.62
N ALA A 174 0.01 16.22 0.43
CA ALA A 174 -0.51 17.22 1.36
C ALA A 174 -2.04 17.20 1.47
N GLN A 175 -2.73 16.78 0.39
CA GLN A 175 -4.18 16.49 0.36
C GLN A 175 -5.10 17.66 0.78
N THR A 176 -4.66 18.90 0.63
CA THR A 176 -5.49 20.10 0.84
C THR A 176 -6.08 20.62 -0.47
N ALA A 177 -7.21 21.33 -0.39
CA ALA A 177 -7.83 21.96 -1.57
C ALA A 177 -6.87 22.92 -2.30
N ALA A 178 -6.02 23.65 -1.56
CA ALA A 178 -5.00 24.54 -2.12
C ALA A 178 -3.91 23.76 -2.87
N SER A 179 -3.42 22.66 -2.29
CA SER A 179 -2.40 21.81 -2.91
C SER A 179 -2.90 21.12 -4.19
N LEU A 180 -4.12 20.57 -4.17
CA LEU A 180 -4.74 19.97 -5.35
C LEU A 180 -4.95 21.00 -6.46
N SER A 181 -5.47 22.18 -6.12
CA SER A 181 -5.68 23.25 -7.10
C SER A 181 -4.37 23.77 -7.70
N ALA A 182 -3.29 23.84 -6.92
CA ALA A 182 -1.97 24.19 -7.42
C ALA A 182 -1.43 23.13 -8.39
N MET A 183 -1.59 21.84 -8.06
CA MET A 183 -1.14 20.74 -8.94
C MET A 183 -1.89 20.69 -10.27
N LEU A 184 -3.22 20.90 -10.25
CA LEU A 184 -4.04 20.91 -11.46
C LEU A 184 -3.72 22.11 -12.37
N GLU A 185 -3.28 23.24 -11.82
CA GLU A 185 -2.81 24.38 -12.62
C GLU A 185 -1.39 24.17 -13.17
N PHE A 186 -0.53 23.50 -12.40
CA PHE A 186 0.85 23.25 -12.79
C PHE A 186 0.98 22.14 -13.85
N LEU A 187 0.17 21.09 -13.78
CA LEU A 187 0.22 19.94 -14.68
C LEU A 187 -0.69 20.11 -15.89
N ASP A 188 -0.10 20.01 -17.08
CA ASP A 188 -0.82 20.02 -18.34
C ASP A 188 -0.90 18.62 -18.94
N PHE A 189 -2.05 17.96 -18.78
CA PHE A 189 -2.34 16.61 -19.28
C PHE A 189 -2.44 16.52 -20.81
N SER A 190 -2.54 17.66 -21.52
CA SER A 190 -2.61 17.67 -22.98
C SER A 190 -1.23 17.48 -23.64
N LYS A 191 -0.14 17.70 -22.89
CA LYS A 191 1.24 17.54 -23.36
C LYS A 191 1.72 16.10 -23.23
N ALA A 192 2.36 15.59 -24.30
CA ALA A 192 2.91 14.23 -24.39
C ALA A 192 4.45 14.19 -24.37
N LYS A 193 5.11 15.18 -23.75
CA LYS A 193 6.59 15.15 -23.62
C LYS A 193 7.00 14.22 -22.47
N SER A 194 8.14 13.53 -22.60
CA SER A 194 8.66 12.59 -21.59
C SER A 194 8.71 13.19 -20.18
N ASP A 195 9.27 14.40 -20.04
CA ASP A 195 9.39 15.11 -18.75
C ASP A 195 8.01 15.37 -18.12
N SER A 196 6.99 15.71 -18.92
CA SER A 196 5.62 15.96 -18.42
C SER A 196 4.87 14.68 -18.07
N VAL A 197 5.08 13.61 -18.83
CA VAL A 197 4.44 12.30 -18.59
C VAL A 197 4.89 11.73 -17.24
N LEU A 198 6.19 11.85 -16.92
CA LEU A 198 6.71 11.43 -15.61
C LEU A 198 6.01 12.14 -14.44
N LEU A 199 5.85 13.47 -14.52
CA LEU A 199 5.22 14.25 -13.45
C LEU A 199 3.71 13.95 -13.32
N GLN A 200 3.03 13.76 -14.46
CA GLN A 200 1.62 13.34 -14.48
C GLN A 200 1.45 11.97 -13.81
N GLU A 201 2.33 11.01 -14.12
CA GLU A 201 2.32 9.69 -13.53
C GLU A 201 2.59 9.72 -12.01
N ARG A 202 3.56 10.53 -11.56
CA ARG A 202 3.83 10.74 -10.12
C ARG A 202 2.62 11.30 -9.38
N PHE A 203 1.97 12.31 -9.94
CA PHE A 203 0.74 12.88 -9.37
C PHE A 203 -0.36 11.82 -9.27
N LEU A 204 -0.58 11.02 -10.31
CA LEU A 204 -1.61 9.97 -10.30
C LEU A 204 -1.31 8.88 -9.27
N TYR A 205 -0.08 8.41 -9.18
CA TYR A 205 0.29 7.42 -8.16
C TYR A 205 0.17 7.99 -6.74
N ALA A 206 0.60 9.24 -6.50
CA ALA A 206 0.42 9.90 -5.21
C ALA A 206 -1.07 10.06 -4.85
N CYS A 207 -1.95 10.33 -5.82
CA CYS A 207 -3.41 10.28 -5.61
C CYS A 207 -3.88 8.86 -5.23
N GLY A 208 -3.40 7.81 -5.91
CA GLY A 208 -3.74 6.42 -5.56
C GLY A 208 -3.33 6.06 -4.14
N PHE A 209 -2.18 6.55 -3.68
CA PHE A 209 -1.67 6.34 -2.33
C PHE A 209 -2.20 7.32 -1.28
N ALA A 210 -3.09 8.24 -1.65
CA ALA A 210 -3.67 9.21 -0.71
C ALA A 210 -4.26 8.50 0.52
N SER A 211 -3.89 8.97 1.71
CA SER A 211 -4.34 8.44 3.00
C SER A 211 -5.81 8.81 3.25
N HIS A 212 -6.19 10.05 2.96
CA HIS A 212 -7.54 10.57 3.10
C HIS A 212 -8.06 11.20 1.79
N PRO A 213 -8.37 10.37 0.79
CA PRO A 213 -8.89 10.89 -0.47
C PRO A 213 -10.23 11.62 -0.26
N THR A 214 -10.43 12.71 -1.00
CA THR A 214 -11.64 13.53 -0.97
C THR A 214 -12.47 13.36 -2.23
N GLU A 215 -13.77 13.67 -2.17
CA GLU A 215 -14.62 13.69 -3.37
C GLU A 215 -14.08 14.64 -4.45
N SER A 216 -13.51 15.79 -4.05
CA SER A 216 -12.92 16.76 -4.97
C SER A 216 -11.72 16.21 -5.74
N MET A 217 -10.91 15.34 -5.12
CA MET A 217 -9.82 14.65 -5.81
C MET A 217 -10.34 13.69 -6.87
N LEU A 218 -11.38 12.90 -6.55
CA LEU A 218 -12.00 12.00 -7.52
C LEU A 218 -12.66 12.77 -8.67
N GLN A 219 -13.37 13.86 -8.36
CA GLN A 219 -13.98 14.73 -9.36
C GLN A 219 -12.93 15.34 -10.29
N ALA A 220 -11.78 15.76 -9.76
CA ALA A 220 -10.68 16.28 -10.59
C ALA A 220 -10.13 15.22 -11.55
N LEU A 221 -9.94 13.97 -11.11
CA LEU A 221 -9.51 12.89 -12.00
C LEU A 221 -10.56 12.56 -13.07
N LEU A 222 -11.84 12.62 -12.71
CA LEU A 222 -12.93 12.45 -13.66
C LEU A 222 -12.93 13.57 -14.73
N ASP A 223 -12.71 14.81 -14.32
CA ASP A 223 -12.63 15.94 -15.26
C ASP A 223 -11.40 15.82 -16.18
N ILE A 224 -10.26 15.37 -15.66
CA ILE A 224 -9.06 15.04 -16.46
C ILE A 224 -9.38 13.93 -17.46
N SER A 225 -10.06 12.87 -17.02
CA SER A 225 -10.44 11.74 -17.88
C SER A 225 -11.39 12.14 -19.01
N ASN A 226 -12.27 13.12 -18.77
CA ASN A 226 -13.18 13.66 -19.79
C ASN A 226 -12.51 14.69 -20.70
N GLY A 227 -11.36 15.22 -20.27
CA GLY A 227 -10.55 16.18 -21.02
C GLY A 227 -9.65 15.52 -22.08
N LYS A 228 -8.73 16.34 -22.62
CA LYS A 228 -7.74 15.88 -23.60
C LYS A 228 -6.48 15.40 -22.88
N ILE A 229 -6.18 14.11 -23.00
CA ILE A 229 -4.95 13.50 -22.50
C ILE A 229 -4.02 13.21 -23.69
N GLY A 230 -2.77 13.68 -23.61
CA GLY A 230 -1.79 13.54 -24.69
C GLY A 230 -1.17 12.14 -24.83
N SER A 231 -1.13 11.36 -23.74
CA SER A 231 -0.56 10.01 -23.69
C SER A 231 -1.64 8.97 -23.34
N THR A 232 -1.64 7.85 -24.06
CA THR A 232 -2.50 6.68 -23.78
C THR A 232 -2.20 6.10 -22.40
N ASP A 233 -0.92 5.98 -22.06
CA ASP A 233 -0.45 5.38 -20.82
C ASP A 233 -0.90 6.17 -19.59
N ILE A 234 -0.99 7.50 -19.72
CA ILE A 234 -1.53 8.38 -18.69
C ILE A 234 -3.05 8.26 -18.60
N LYS A 235 -3.75 8.13 -19.74
CA LYS A 235 -5.19 7.87 -19.76
C LYS A 235 -5.51 6.57 -19.01
N GLU A 236 -4.72 5.53 -19.22
CA GLU A 236 -4.84 4.27 -18.48
C GLU A 236 -4.62 4.47 -16.97
N SER A 237 -3.53 5.13 -16.59
CA SER A 237 -3.23 5.40 -15.18
C SER A 237 -4.34 6.21 -14.49
N VAL A 238 -4.95 7.19 -15.17
CA VAL A 238 -6.07 7.96 -14.61
C VAL A 238 -7.24 7.03 -14.24
N VAL A 239 -7.62 6.13 -15.14
CA VAL A 239 -8.75 5.21 -14.92
C VAL A 239 -8.44 4.17 -13.84
N ILE A 240 -7.23 3.62 -13.83
CA ILE A 240 -6.77 2.66 -12.81
C ILE A 240 -6.78 3.28 -11.41
N ILE A 241 -6.34 4.54 -11.29
CA ILE A 241 -6.28 5.25 -10.01
C ILE A 241 -7.67 5.72 -9.55
N MET A 242 -8.56 6.11 -10.47
CA MET A 242 -9.97 6.34 -10.12
C MET A 242 -10.59 5.13 -9.42
N GLY A 243 -10.26 3.91 -9.87
CA GLY A 243 -10.66 2.67 -9.18
C GLY A 243 -10.17 2.61 -7.73
N ALA A 244 -8.90 2.96 -7.48
CA ALA A 244 -8.33 2.93 -6.12
C ALA A 244 -8.99 3.97 -5.19
N LEU A 245 -9.27 5.17 -5.71
CA LEU A 245 -9.99 6.20 -4.97
C LEU A 245 -11.42 5.78 -4.63
N VAL A 246 -12.14 5.13 -5.56
CA VAL A 246 -13.48 4.60 -5.31
C VAL A 246 -13.46 3.59 -4.17
N LYS A 247 -12.52 2.64 -4.15
CA LYS A 247 -12.37 1.67 -3.05
C LYS A 247 -12.21 2.39 -1.71
N LYS A 248 -11.25 3.33 -1.62
CA LYS A 248 -10.95 4.07 -0.39
C LYS A 248 -12.13 4.94 0.09
N LEU A 249 -12.81 5.63 -0.83
CA LEU A 249 -13.99 6.44 -0.49
C LEU A 249 -15.18 5.58 -0.03
N CYS A 250 -15.42 4.44 -0.68
CA CYS A 250 -16.45 3.50 -0.25
C CYS A 250 -16.14 2.90 1.14
N GLN A 251 -14.88 2.57 1.42
CA GLN A 251 -14.45 2.09 2.76
C GLN A 251 -14.67 3.15 3.86
N LYS A 252 -14.60 4.45 3.52
CA LYS A 252 -14.92 5.57 4.42
C LYS A 252 -16.42 5.89 4.53
N GLY A 253 -17.30 5.05 3.98
CA GLY A 253 -18.75 5.28 3.99
C GLY A 253 -19.24 6.29 2.93
N GLY A 254 -18.37 6.77 2.04
CA GLY A 254 -18.69 7.73 0.97
C GLY A 254 -19.11 7.10 -0.36
N CYS A 255 -19.62 5.86 -0.37
CA CYS A 255 -19.87 5.13 -1.62
C CYS A 255 -21.02 5.71 -2.46
N GLU A 256 -21.94 6.46 -1.83
CA GLU A 256 -23.10 7.12 -2.46
C GLU A 256 -22.83 8.55 -2.91
N LEU A 257 -21.59 9.04 -2.78
CA LEU A 257 -21.22 10.39 -3.23
C LEU A 257 -21.40 10.53 -4.75
N PRO A 258 -21.89 11.68 -5.26
CA PRO A 258 -22.16 11.89 -6.68
C PRO A 258 -21.00 11.53 -7.61
N ALA A 259 -19.77 11.97 -7.29
CA ALA A 259 -18.60 11.65 -8.10
C ALA A 259 -18.28 10.14 -8.08
N VAL A 260 -18.44 9.49 -6.92
CA VAL A 260 -18.20 8.04 -6.75
C VAL A 260 -19.18 7.24 -7.59
N VAL A 261 -20.49 7.54 -7.50
CA VAL A 261 -21.52 6.85 -8.27
C VAL A 261 -21.28 6.99 -9.78
N LYS A 262 -20.92 8.20 -10.24
CA LYS A 262 -20.62 8.43 -11.66
C LYS A 262 -19.41 7.63 -12.15
N VAL A 263 -18.33 7.59 -11.36
CA VAL A 263 -17.14 6.80 -11.69
C VAL A 263 -17.43 5.29 -11.62
N LYS A 264 -18.20 4.82 -10.63
CA LYS A 264 -18.65 3.42 -10.56
C LYS A 264 -19.37 3.00 -11.83
N GLN A 265 -20.34 3.80 -12.28
CA GLN A 265 -21.08 3.54 -13.52
C GLN A 265 -20.16 3.51 -14.75
N GLN A 266 -19.22 4.45 -14.85
CA GLN A 266 -18.25 4.50 -15.94
C GLN A 266 -17.34 3.26 -15.97
N ILE A 267 -16.79 2.85 -14.82
CA ILE A 267 -15.87 1.70 -14.75
C ILE A 267 -16.62 0.37 -14.96
N LEU A 268 -17.86 0.23 -14.47
CA LEU A 268 -18.67 -0.98 -14.65
C LEU A 268 -19.14 -1.17 -16.10
N ALA A 269 -19.54 -0.09 -16.79
CA ALA A 269 -19.97 -0.15 -18.19
C ALA A 269 -18.79 -0.19 -19.18
N GLY A 270 -17.62 0.30 -18.76
CA GLY A 270 -16.42 0.45 -19.58
C GLY A 270 -16.01 -0.81 -20.35
N PRO A 271 -15.83 -1.98 -19.70
CA PRO A 271 -15.41 -3.22 -20.38
C PRO A 271 -16.32 -3.69 -21.51
N GLU A 272 -17.62 -3.40 -21.44
CA GLU A 272 -18.60 -3.77 -22.50
C GLU A 272 -18.76 -2.69 -23.57
N SER A 273 -18.32 -1.48 -23.29
CA SER A 273 -18.53 -0.32 -24.17
C SER A 273 -17.60 -0.27 -25.38
N THR A 274 -16.58 -1.12 -25.43
CA THR A 274 -15.50 -1.08 -26.42
C THR A 274 -15.06 -2.49 -26.82
N GLN A 275 -14.59 -2.62 -28.06
CA GLN A 275 -13.96 -3.85 -28.57
C GLN A 275 -12.42 -3.76 -28.56
N ASP A 276 -11.86 -2.60 -28.20
CA ASP A 276 -10.43 -2.39 -28.09
C ASP A 276 -9.87 -3.07 -26.83
N GLU A 277 -9.09 -4.13 -27.01
CA GLU A 277 -8.54 -4.95 -25.91
C GLU A 277 -7.77 -4.12 -24.88
N ALA A 278 -7.01 -3.10 -25.31
CA ALA A 278 -6.25 -2.24 -24.40
C ALA A 278 -7.18 -1.41 -23.50
N GLN A 279 -8.30 -0.93 -24.04
CA GLN A 279 -9.30 -0.21 -23.25
C GLN A 279 -10.05 -1.15 -22.30
N VAL A 280 -10.36 -2.37 -22.72
CA VAL A 280 -10.96 -3.38 -21.83
C VAL A 280 -10.01 -3.69 -20.67
N GLN A 281 -8.72 -3.91 -20.95
CA GLN A 281 -7.69 -4.13 -19.96
C GLN A 281 -7.61 -2.97 -18.95
N MET A 282 -7.62 -1.72 -19.42
CA MET A 282 -7.65 -0.53 -18.56
C MET A 282 -8.81 -0.56 -17.56
N TYR A 283 -10.03 -0.86 -18.02
CA TYR A 283 -11.19 -0.93 -17.14
C TYR A 283 -11.14 -2.13 -16.18
N LEU A 284 -10.66 -3.30 -16.62
CA LEU A 284 -10.49 -4.47 -15.75
C LEU A 284 -9.48 -4.20 -14.63
N LEU A 285 -8.38 -3.49 -14.93
CA LEU A 285 -7.40 -3.06 -13.91
C LEU A 285 -8.00 -2.03 -12.93
N ALA A 286 -8.84 -1.12 -13.41
CA ALA A 286 -9.58 -0.22 -12.54
C ALA A 286 -10.57 -0.95 -11.63
N LEU A 287 -11.27 -1.97 -12.13
CA LEU A 287 -12.12 -2.86 -11.32
C LEU A 287 -11.31 -3.66 -10.30
N LYS A 288 -10.11 -4.13 -10.67
CA LYS A 288 -9.16 -4.79 -9.78
C LYS A 288 -8.72 -3.89 -8.61
N ASN A 289 -8.75 -2.58 -8.78
CA ASN A 289 -8.53 -1.61 -7.70
C ASN A 289 -9.81 -1.26 -6.93
N ALA A 290 -10.94 -1.08 -7.63
CA ALA A 290 -12.19 -0.64 -7.02
C ALA A 290 -12.85 -1.68 -6.12
N LEU A 291 -12.66 -2.98 -6.42
CA LEU A 291 -13.20 -4.12 -5.67
C LEU A 291 -14.70 -3.99 -5.36
N LEU A 292 -15.48 -3.56 -6.35
CA LEU A 292 -16.92 -3.37 -6.23
C LEU A 292 -17.63 -4.74 -6.27
N PRO A 293 -18.48 -5.10 -5.29
CA PRO A 293 -19.23 -6.35 -5.34
C PRO A 293 -20.09 -6.50 -6.61
N GLU A 294 -20.59 -5.39 -7.16
CA GLU A 294 -21.38 -5.35 -8.40
C GLU A 294 -20.56 -5.78 -9.64
N ALA A 295 -19.22 -5.74 -9.56
CA ALA A 295 -18.34 -6.13 -10.65
C ALA A 295 -18.12 -7.65 -10.73
N ILE A 296 -18.46 -8.42 -9.69
CA ILE A 296 -18.19 -9.86 -9.64
C ILE A 296 -18.81 -10.63 -10.82
N PRO A 297 -20.09 -10.41 -11.21
CA PRO A 297 -20.67 -11.08 -12.38
C PRO A 297 -19.93 -10.72 -13.67
N LEU A 298 -19.51 -9.46 -13.81
CA LEU A 298 -18.77 -8.95 -14.96
C LEU A 298 -17.40 -9.63 -15.06
N LEU A 299 -16.63 -9.64 -13.97
CA LEU A 299 -15.32 -10.30 -13.88
C LEU A 299 -15.43 -11.81 -14.13
N THR A 300 -16.50 -12.45 -13.63
CA THR A 300 -16.75 -13.87 -13.84
C THR A 300 -16.95 -14.20 -15.32
N ARG A 301 -17.61 -13.31 -16.08
CA ARG A 301 -17.75 -13.48 -17.52
C ARG A 301 -16.43 -13.27 -18.26
N PHE A 302 -15.66 -12.23 -17.89
CA PHE A 302 -14.34 -11.99 -18.49
C PHE A 302 -13.30 -13.05 -18.12
N ALA A 303 -13.48 -13.79 -17.03
CA ALA A 303 -12.65 -14.95 -16.70
C ALA A 303 -12.76 -16.08 -17.74
N GLU A 304 -13.86 -16.13 -18.53
CA GLU A 304 -14.02 -17.03 -19.68
C GLU A 304 -13.75 -16.33 -21.03
N SER A 305 -13.08 -15.17 -21.07
CA SER A 305 -12.80 -14.39 -22.30
C SER A 305 -11.78 -15.05 -23.23
N GLU A 306 -11.98 -14.98 -24.55
CA GLU A 306 -11.09 -15.61 -25.54
C GLU A 306 -9.62 -15.20 -25.39
N THR A 307 -9.38 -13.91 -25.15
CA THR A 307 -8.06 -13.34 -24.84
C THR A 307 -7.58 -13.74 -23.44
N GLY A 308 -6.45 -14.47 -23.36
CA GLY A 308 -5.89 -14.95 -22.10
C GLY A 308 -5.49 -13.82 -21.13
N ALA A 309 -4.92 -12.72 -21.64
CA ALA A 309 -4.56 -11.57 -20.82
C ALA A 309 -5.78 -10.98 -20.06
N LEU A 310 -6.93 -10.82 -20.73
CA LEU A 310 -8.16 -10.34 -20.11
C LEU A 310 -8.69 -11.32 -19.07
N SER A 311 -8.63 -12.63 -19.36
CA SER A 311 -9.02 -13.67 -18.41
C SER A 311 -8.14 -13.68 -17.16
N THR A 312 -6.82 -13.56 -17.30
CA THR A 312 -5.87 -13.49 -16.18
C THR A 312 -6.13 -12.26 -15.31
N ILE A 313 -6.37 -11.08 -15.91
CA ILE A 313 -6.68 -9.87 -15.12
C ILE A 313 -7.99 -10.06 -14.37
N ALA A 314 -9.03 -10.61 -15.00
CA ALA A 314 -10.32 -10.83 -14.36
C ALA A 314 -10.22 -11.83 -13.19
N ILE A 315 -9.50 -12.94 -13.36
CA ILE A 315 -9.30 -13.95 -12.31
C ILE A 315 -8.44 -13.40 -11.17
N THR A 316 -7.34 -12.71 -11.47
CA THR A 316 -6.51 -12.07 -10.43
C THR A 316 -7.22 -10.90 -9.75
N ALA A 317 -8.21 -10.29 -10.39
CA ALA A 317 -9.11 -9.34 -9.73
C ALA A 317 -10.06 -10.06 -8.77
N LEU A 318 -10.65 -11.19 -9.17
CA LEU A 318 -11.48 -12.03 -8.29
C LEU A 318 -10.70 -12.53 -7.07
N GLN A 319 -9.41 -12.84 -7.23
CA GLN A 319 -8.52 -13.25 -6.13
C GLN A 319 -8.44 -12.23 -4.98
N ARG A 320 -8.68 -10.94 -5.25
CA ARG A 320 -8.59 -9.87 -4.25
C ARG A 320 -9.86 -9.67 -3.44
N TYR A 321 -10.98 -10.28 -3.84
CA TYR A 321 -12.22 -10.18 -3.08
C TYR A 321 -12.18 -11.08 -1.84
N GLU A 322 -12.93 -10.69 -0.82
CA GLU A 322 -13.09 -11.55 0.36
C GLU A 322 -13.72 -12.90 -0.04
N PRO A 323 -13.29 -14.02 0.59
CA PRO A 323 -13.83 -15.35 0.27
C PRO A 323 -15.35 -15.45 0.33
N GLN A 324 -16.02 -14.65 1.16
CA GLN A 324 -17.47 -14.61 1.31
C GLN A 324 -18.19 -14.11 0.05
N LEU A 325 -17.53 -13.27 -0.75
CA LEU A 325 -18.08 -12.74 -2.00
C LEU A 325 -17.86 -13.69 -3.20
N ILE A 326 -16.99 -14.70 -3.05
CA ILE A 326 -16.74 -15.72 -4.06
C ILE A 326 -17.85 -16.79 -4.00
N THR A 327 -18.96 -16.51 -4.68
CA THR A 327 -20.14 -17.38 -4.69
C THR A 327 -19.89 -18.70 -5.41
N CYS A 328 -20.80 -19.67 -5.22
CA CYS A 328 -20.77 -20.95 -5.93
C CYS A 328 -20.80 -20.79 -7.46
N GLU A 329 -21.39 -19.71 -7.99
CA GLU A 329 -21.40 -19.44 -9.43
C GLU A 329 -20.02 -19.07 -9.94
N VAL A 330 -19.30 -18.22 -9.21
CA VAL A 330 -17.91 -17.85 -9.51
C VAL A 330 -17.04 -19.09 -9.48
N LYS A 331 -17.12 -19.89 -8.40
CA LYS A 331 -16.37 -21.15 -8.27
C LYS A 331 -16.67 -22.12 -9.41
N ARG A 332 -17.93 -22.27 -9.81
CA ARG A 332 -18.30 -23.14 -10.95
C ARG A 332 -17.64 -22.66 -12.25
N THR A 333 -17.55 -21.36 -12.46
CA THR A 333 -16.88 -20.79 -13.64
C THR A 333 -15.37 -21.03 -13.59
N LEU A 334 -14.72 -20.79 -12.46
CA LEU A 334 -13.30 -21.07 -12.28
C LEU A 334 -12.96 -22.55 -12.47
N ASN A 335 -13.82 -23.46 -11.97
CA ASN A 335 -13.67 -24.90 -12.22
C ASN A 335 -13.76 -25.24 -13.72
N ARG A 336 -14.69 -24.61 -14.48
CA ARG A 336 -14.77 -24.80 -15.95
C ARG A 336 -13.51 -24.34 -16.68
N VAL A 337 -12.94 -23.23 -16.24
CA VAL A 337 -11.67 -22.69 -16.77
C VAL A 337 -10.53 -23.65 -16.48
N TYR A 338 -10.36 -24.07 -15.22
CA TYR A 338 -9.28 -24.96 -14.80
C TYR A 338 -9.33 -26.33 -15.50
N HIS A 339 -10.51 -26.97 -15.51
CA HIS A 339 -10.75 -28.29 -16.08
C HIS A 339 -11.03 -28.28 -17.58
N GLN A 340 -11.04 -27.10 -18.23
CA GLN A 340 -11.23 -26.94 -19.67
C GLN A 340 -12.49 -27.64 -20.21
N ASN A 341 -13.60 -27.64 -19.46
CA ASN A 341 -14.79 -28.42 -19.82
C ASN A 341 -15.49 -27.95 -21.11
N ARG A 342 -15.26 -26.70 -21.52
CA ARG A 342 -15.88 -26.08 -22.70
C ARG A 342 -14.90 -25.78 -23.83
N ARG A 343 -13.71 -25.30 -23.47
CA ARG A 343 -12.65 -24.90 -24.39
C ARG A 343 -11.29 -25.01 -23.73
N VAL A 344 -10.26 -24.95 -24.56
CA VAL A 344 -8.86 -24.84 -24.12
C VAL A 344 -8.60 -23.43 -23.62
N TYR A 345 -7.83 -23.36 -22.54
CA TYR A 345 -7.39 -22.14 -21.85
C TYR A 345 -5.88 -22.20 -21.65
N GLU A 346 -5.22 -21.05 -21.70
CA GLU A 346 -3.78 -20.91 -21.41
C GLU A 346 -3.42 -21.39 -20.00
N LYS A 347 -2.18 -21.84 -19.80
CA LYS A 347 -1.72 -22.45 -18.55
C LYS A 347 -1.75 -21.47 -17.36
N ASN A 348 -1.34 -20.22 -17.57
CA ASN A 348 -1.38 -19.14 -16.59
C ASN A 348 -2.83 -18.83 -16.12
N VAL A 349 -3.79 -18.78 -17.05
CA VAL A 349 -5.22 -18.56 -16.75
C VAL A 349 -5.75 -19.67 -15.85
N ARG A 350 -5.39 -20.92 -16.15
CA ARG A 350 -5.80 -22.09 -15.35
C ARG A 350 -5.13 -22.11 -13.98
N ALA A 351 -3.83 -21.80 -13.90
CA ALA A 351 -3.10 -21.69 -12.65
C ALA A 351 -3.72 -20.63 -11.74
N ALA A 352 -4.01 -19.44 -12.27
CA ALA A 352 -4.70 -18.38 -11.54
C ALA A 352 -6.10 -18.82 -11.06
N ALA A 353 -6.86 -19.55 -11.89
CA ALA A 353 -8.16 -20.07 -11.48
C ALA A 353 -8.06 -21.05 -10.30
N ALA A 354 -7.04 -21.93 -10.32
CA ALA A 354 -6.78 -22.87 -9.24
C ALA A 354 -6.41 -22.16 -7.94
N ASP A 355 -5.60 -21.11 -8.01
CA ASP A 355 -5.22 -20.29 -6.86
C ASP A 355 -6.42 -19.62 -6.20
N VAL A 356 -7.36 -19.09 -6.99
CA VAL A 356 -8.60 -18.52 -6.46
C VAL A 356 -9.47 -19.60 -5.81
N ILE A 357 -9.60 -20.79 -6.41
CA ILE A 357 -10.36 -21.90 -5.81
C ILE A 357 -9.76 -22.30 -4.46
N LEU A 358 -8.44 -22.52 -4.40
CA LEU A 358 -7.76 -22.97 -3.19
C LEU A 358 -7.76 -21.93 -2.05
N SER A 359 -7.86 -20.64 -2.38
CA SER A 359 -7.90 -19.54 -1.40
C SER A 359 -9.31 -19.16 -0.95
N SER A 360 -10.35 -19.57 -1.68
CA SER A 360 -11.75 -19.13 -1.46
C SER A 360 -12.62 -20.16 -0.76
N ASP A 361 -12.15 -20.75 0.35
CA ASP A 361 -12.87 -21.78 1.12
C ASP A 361 -13.41 -22.94 0.23
N PRO A 362 -12.52 -23.78 -0.34
CA PRO A 362 -12.90 -24.79 -1.31
C PRO A 362 -13.65 -25.96 -0.66
N SER A 363 -14.62 -26.53 -1.37
CA SER A 363 -15.31 -27.75 -0.97
C SER A 363 -14.45 -29.00 -1.15
N TYR A 364 -14.84 -30.09 -0.48
CA TYR A 364 -14.18 -31.40 -0.60
C TYR A 364 -14.06 -31.87 -2.06
N GLU A 365 -15.14 -31.75 -2.85
CA GLU A 365 -15.18 -32.18 -4.25
C GLU A 365 -14.27 -31.32 -5.14
N GLU A 366 -14.20 -30.01 -4.89
CA GLU A 366 -13.29 -29.12 -5.63
C GLU A 366 -11.84 -29.50 -5.39
N VAL A 367 -11.44 -29.67 -4.12
CA VAL A 367 -10.07 -30.09 -3.77
C VAL A 367 -9.77 -31.48 -4.34
N LYS A 368 -10.72 -32.42 -4.27
CA LYS A 368 -10.56 -33.76 -4.85
C LYS A 368 -10.36 -33.72 -6.36
N ASN A 369 -11.13 -32.93 -7.09
CA ASN A 369 -10.98 -32.81 -8.54
C ASN A 369 -9.66 -32.14 -8.93
N LEU A 370 -9.22 -31.12 -8.19
CA LEU A 370 -7.90 -30.50 -8.38
C LEU A 370 -6.78 -31.53 -8.18
N LEU A 371 -6.80 -32.28 -7.07
CA LEU A 371 -5.81 -33.32 -6.80
C LEU A 371 -5.84 -34.43 -7.86
N LEU A 372 -7.02 -34.91 -8.25
CA LEU A 372 -7.15 -35.95 -9.28
C LEU A 372 -6.70 -35.50 -10.68
N SER A 373 -6.61 -34.20 -10.92
CA SER A 373 -6.07 -33.68 -12.18
C SER A 373 -4.54 -33.74 -12.26
N ILE A 374 -3.82 -33.74 -11.12
CA ILE A 374 -2.35 -33.79 -11.09
C ILE A 374 -1.86 -35.10 -11.70
N GLY A 375 -1.13 -35.04 -12.81
CA GLY A 375 -0.72 -36.19 -13.63
C GLY A 375 -1.41 -36.27 -14.99
N HIS A 376 -2.48 -35.51 -15.18
CA HIS A 376 -3.22 -35.41 -16.45
C HIS A 376 -3.16 -33.99 -17.05
N LEU A 377 -2.42 -33.06 -16.42
CA LEU A 377 -2.17 -31.72 -16.94
C LEU A 377 -0.88 -31.70 -17.80
N PRO A 378 -0.58 -30.60 -18.51
CA PRO A 378 0.72 -30.40 -19.13
C PRO A 378 1.88 -30.48 -18.12
N HIS A 379 3.08 -30.81 -18.60
CA HIS A 379 4.26 -31.15 -17.78
C HIS A 379 4.49 -30.18 -16.60
N GLU A 380 4.75 -28.92 -16.89
CA GLU A 380 5.01 -27.89 -15.87
C GLU A 380 3.79 -27.55 -15.02
N MET A 381 2.58 -27.68 -15.57
CA MET A 381 1.36 -27.42 -14.81
C MET A 381 1.11 -28.50 -13.74
N ASN A 382 1.46 -29.77 -14.00
CA ASN A 382 1.42 -30.82 -12.98
C ASN A 382 2.33 -30.48 -11.80
N LYS A 383 3.56 -30.06 -12.11
CA LYS A 383 4.55 -29.70 -11.10
C LYS A 383 4.11 -28.45 -10.32
N TYR A 384 3.61 -27.43 -11.00
CA TYR A 384 3.07 -26.22 -10.35
C TYR A 384 1.94 -26.56 -9.36
N MET A 385 0.94 -27.33 -9.81
CA MET A 385 -0.20 -27.71 -8.96
C MET A 385 0.21 -28.56 -7.77
N LEU A 386 1.16 -29.49 -7.96
CA LEU A 386 1.73 -30.27 -6.86
C LEU A 386 2.42 -29.34 -5.85
N SER A 387 3.33 -28.48 -6.32
CA SER A 387 4.06 -27.53 -5.47
C SER A 387 3.09 -26.62 -4.69
N LYS A 388 1.98 -26.18 -5.31
CA LYS A 388 0.96 -25.36 -4.65
C LYS A 388 0.26 -26.11 -3.51
N VAL A 389 -0.12 -27.37 -3.74
CA VAL A 389 -0.73 -28.22 -2.71
C VAL A 389 0.24 -28.47 -1.56
N GLU A 390 1.52 -28.74 -1.87
CA GLU A 390 2.56 -28.89 -0.86
C GLU A 390 2.77 -27.61 -0.04
N ASP A 391 2.72 -26.44 -0.69
CA ASP A 391 2.83 -25.14 -0.02
C ASP A 391 1.64 -24.88 0.92
N VAL A 392 0.41 -25.16 0.46
CA VAL A 392 -0.81 -25.08 1.28
C VAL A 392 -0.69 -25.93 2.55
N LEU A 393 -0.13 -27.14 2.42
CA LEU A 393 0.08 -28.06 3.55
C LEU A 393 1.22 -27.65 4.47
N ARG A 394 2.33 -27.15 3.91
CA ARG A 394 3.53 -26.75 4.66
C ARG A 394 3.31 -25.45 5.42
N PHE A 395 2.61 -24.50 4.81
CA PHE A 395 2.37 -23.16 5.36
C PHE A 395 1.06 -23.05 6.15
N ASP A 396 0.33 -24.16 6.32
CA ASP A 396 -0.95 -24.21 7.05
C ASP A 396 -1.97 -23.15 6.57
N MET A 397 -2.09 -23.00 5.24
CA MET A 397 -3.07 -22.09 4.64
C MET A 397 -4.51 -22.50 5.01
N PRO A 398 -5.52 -21.60 4.89
CA PRO A 398 -6.89 -21.89 5.32
C PRO A 398 -7.49 -23.19 4.77
N SER A 399 -7.19 -23.54 3.51
CA SER A 399 -7.67 -24.76 2.86
C SER A 399 -6.92 -26.05 3.27
N SER A 400 -5.85 -25.95 4.06
CA SER A 400 -5.00 -27.09 4.47
C SER A 400 -5.78 -28.22 5.15
N LYS A 401 -6.80 -27.91 5.95
CA LYS A 401 -7.62 -28.91 6.65
C LYS A 401 -8.38 -29.80 5.66
N ILE A 402 -8.99 -29.20 4.65
CA ILE A 402 -9.78 -29.90 3.63
C ILE A 402 -8.85 -30.69 2.69
N VAL A 403 -7.70 -30.10 2.33
CA VAL A 403 -6.66 -30.81 1.56
C VAL A 403 -6.19 -32.07 2.30
N ARG A 404 -5.89 -31.97 3.61
CA ARG A 404 -5.52 -33.14 4.44
C ARG A 404 -6.63 -34.18 4.52
N GLU A 405 -7.90 -33.76 4.50
CA GLU A 405 -9.04 -34.66 4.52
C GLU A 405 -9.15 -35.46 3.22
N VAL A 406 -9.07 -34.79 2.06
CA VAL A 406 -9.10 -35.45 0.74
C VAL A 406 -7.90 -36.37 0.56
N MET A 407 -6.72 -35.99 1.07
CA MET A 407 -5.50 -36.79 1.00
C MET A 407 -5.56 -38.12 1.77
N LYS A 408 -6.55 -38.32 2.66
CA LYS A 408 -6.78 -39.64 3.26
C LYS A 408 -7.20 -40.70 2.24
N ASP A 409 -7.75 -40.27 1.10
CA ASP A 409 -8.06 -41.15 -0.03
C ASP A 409 -6.76 -41.49 -0.79
N THR A 410 -6.35 -42.76 -0.77
CA THR A 410 -5.13 -43.25 -1.43
C THR A 410 -5.13 -43.07 -2.95
N ILE A 411 -6.30 -42.87 -3.57
CA ILE A 411 -6.39 -42.57 -5.01
C ILE A 411 -5.92 -41.13 -5.28
N ALA A 412 -6.23 -40.21 -4.37
CA ALA A 412 -5.81 -38.82 -4.44
C ALA A 412 -4.36 -38.63 -3.97
N GLN A 413 -3.95 -39.31 -2.90
CA GLN A 413 -2.58 -39.27 -2.38
C GLN A 413 -1.84 -40.60 -2.61
N ASN A 414 -0.92 -40.61 -3.57
CA ASN A 414 0.03 -41.70 -3.77
C ASN A 414 1.32 -41.18 -4.39
N TYR A 415 2.37 -42.01 -4.32
CA TYR A 415 3.70 -41.67 -4.82
C TYR A 415 3.71 -41.44 -6.34
N ASP A 416 2.86 -42.10 -7.12
CA ASP A 416 2.76 -41.87 -8.57
C ASP A 416 2.30 -40.43 -8.85
N ARG A 417 1.29 -39.97 -8.10
CA ARG A 417 0.73 -38.64 -8.29
C ARG A 417 1.62 -37.52 -7.77
N PHE A 418 2.29 -37.74 -6.64
CA PHE A 418 3.15 -36.76 -5.97
C PHE A 418 4.62 -36.82 -6.42
N SER A 419 4.98 -37.67 -7.38
CA SER A 419 6.32 -37.68 -7.99
C SER A 419 6.29 -37.01 -9.37
N ARG A 420 6.12 -35.69 -9.40
CA ARG A 420 6.13 -34.91 -10.64
C ARG A 420 7.46 -34.21 -10.85
N ILE A 421 7.96 -34.32 -12.08
CA ILE A 421 9.18 -33.68 -12.57
C ILE A 421 8.77 -32.36 -13.23
N GLY A 422 9.63 -31.34 -13.13
CA GLY A 422 9.45 -30.02 -13.72
C GLY A 422 10.18 -28.96 -12.90
N SER A 423 10.26 -27.74 -13.41
CA SER A 423 10.93 -26.62 -12.73
C SER A 423 9.96 -25.67 -11.99
N SER A 424 8.65 -25.79 -12.24
CA SER A 424 7.64 -24.94 -11.61
C SER A 424 7.58 -25.13 -10.09
N SER A 425 7.32 -24.05 -9.37
CA SER A 425 7.40 -24.05 -7.90
C SER A 425 6.41 -23.08 -7.26
N ALA A 426 6.10 -23.34 -6.00
CA ALA A 426 5.30 -22.48 -5.14
C ALA A 426 5.87 -22.55 -3.73
N TYR A 427 6.13 -21.41 -3.11
CA TYR A 427 6.74 -21.36 -1.79
C TYR A 427 6.34 -20.11 -1.00
N SER A 428 5.73 -20.33 0.16
CA SER A 428 5.46 -19.32 1.18
C SER A 428 6.39 -19.43 2.39
N GLY A 429 6.87 -18.30 2.89
CA GLY A 429 7.74 -18.19 4.05
C GLY A 429 7.48 -16.94 4.89
N TYR A 430 8.09 -16.87 6.07
CA TYR A 430 8.04 -15.69 6.95
C TYR A 430 9.23 -14.78 6.70
N VAL A 431 8.98 -13.49 6.50
CA VAL A 431 10.03 -12.46 6.54
C VAL A 431 10.31 -12.12 8.01
N THR A 432 9.25 -11.83 8.78
CA THR A 432 9.32 -11.50 10.21
C THR A 432 8.11 -12.09 10.92
N ARG A 433 8.32 -12.67 12.11
CA ARG A 433 7.26 -13.13 13.00
C ARG A 433 7.38 -12.43 14.35
N GLY A 434 6.77 -11.25 14.45
CA GLY A 434 6.73 -10.44 15.67
C GLY A 434 5.41 -10.59 16.44
N ALA A 435 5.36 -9.98 17.63
CA ALA A 435 4.12 -9.88 18.41
C ALA A 435 3.12 -8.89 17.77
N ASP A 436 3.64 -7.78 17.21
CA ASP A 436 2.82 -6.70 16.64
C ASP A 436 2.46 -6.95 15.17
N VAL A 437 3.41 -7.48 14.39
CA VAL A 437 3.27 -7.71 12.95
C VAL A 437 3.88 -9.04 12.55
N THR A 438 3.16 -9.77 11.72
CA THR A 438 3.68 -10.92 10.97
C THR A 438 3.76 -10.56 9.49
N THR A 439 4.93 -10.71 8.90
CA THR A 439 5.15 -10.47 7.47
C THR A 439 5.53 -11.77 6.77
N THR A 440 4.90 -12.04 5.64
CA THR A 440 5.10 -13.25 4.85
C THR A 440 5.51 -12.88 3.44
N TYR A 441 6.26 -13.76 2.79
CA TYR A 441 6.54 -13.69 1.36
C TYR A 441 6.06 -14.99 0.70
N SER A 442 5.63 -14.87 -0.54
CA SER A 442 5.22 -15.99 -1.39
C SER A 442 5.86 -15.81 -2.75
N LEU A 443 6.41 -16.89 -3.31
CA LEU A 443 6.97 -16.93 -4.65
C LEU A 443 6.40 -18.13 -5.40
N ASP A 444 5.58 -17.83 -6.41
CA ASP A 444 4.94 -18.83 -7.27
C ASP A 444 5.46 -18.66 -8.70
N ILE A 445 6.03 -19.71 -9.27
CA ILE A 445 6.69 -19.69 -10.58
C ILE A 445 6.13 -20.81 -11.45
N LEU A 446 5.65 -20.42 -12.63
CA LEU A 446 5.22 -21.32 -13.68
C LEU A 446 6.14 -21.18 -14.89
N TYR A 447 6.73 -22.29 -15.32
CA TYR A 447 7.51 -22.39 -16.54
C TYR A 447 6.65 -22.90 -17.71
N SER A 448 7.04 -22.56 -18.93
CA SER A 448 6.59 -23.26 -20.14
C SER A 448 7.36 -24.59 -20.30
N GLY A 449 6.86 -25.48 -21.16
CA GLY A 449 7.49 -26.77 -21.43
C GLY A 449 8.93 -26.66 -21.96
N SER A 450 9.25 -25.54 -22.59
CA SER A 450 10.59 -25.18 -23.06
C SER A 450 11.57 -24.80 -21.93
N GLY A 451 11.08 -24.64 -20.69
CA GLY A 451 11.87 -24.20 -19.55
C GLY A 451 12.00 -22.68 -19.42
N ILE A 452 11.30 -21.90 -20.25
CA ILE A 452 11.23 -20.44 -20.13
C ILE A 452 10.20 -20.06 -19.05
N LEU A 453 10.47 -18.98 -18.32
CA LEU A 453 9.52 -18.43 -17.35
C LEU A 453 8.24 -17.97 -18.07
N ARG A 454 7.08 -18.52 -17.72
CA ARG A 454 5.77 -18.05 -18.21
C ARG A 454 5.21 -16.98 -17.29
N THR A 455 5.15 -17.26 -15.99
CA THR A 455 4.69 -16.32 -14.96
C THR A 455 5.45 -16.51 -13.66
N SER A 456 5.88 -15.41 -13.04
CA SER A 456 6.41 -15.38 -11.67
C SER A 456 5.58 -14.40 -10.86
N ASN A 457 5.05 -14.84 -9.72
CA ASN A 457 4.28 -14.02 -8.79
C ASN A 457 4.99 -13.99 -7.44
N MET A 458 5.57 -12.84 -7.13
CA MET A 458 6.12 -12.56 -5.81
C MET A 458 5.14 -11.69 -5.03
N ASN A 459 4.71 -12.15 -3.86
CA ASN A 459 3.83 -11.41 -2.96
C ASN A 459 4.50 -11.22 -1.60
N ILE A 460 4.35 -10.04 -1.02
CA ILE A 460 4.69 -9.74 0.38
C ILE A 460 3.44 -9.22 1.06
N TYR A 461 3.03 -9.92 2.11
CA TYR A 461 1.87 -9.55 2.93
C TYR A 461 2.32 -9.11 4.33
N GLY A 462 1.61 -8.13 4.88
CA GLY A 462 1.73 -7.71 6.28
C GLY A 462 0.43 -7.96 7.03
N GLN A 463 0.50 -8.63 8.17
CA GLN A 463 -0.65 -8.90 9.02
C GLN A 463 -0.46 -8.27 10.40
N SER A 464 -1.47 -7.52 10.85
CA SER A 464 -1.56 -6.94 12.20
C SER A 464 -3.02 -6.97 12.67
N ASN A 465 -3.27 -7.35 13.92
CA ASN A 465 -4.60 -7.37 14.55
C ASN A 465 -5.71 -8.07 13.73
N GLY A 466 -5.36 -9.10 12.95
CA GLY A 466 -6.30 -9.84 12.09
C GLY A 466 -6.52 -9.23 10.70
N ALA A 467 -6.09 -7.99 10.47
CA ALA A 467 -6.12 -7.36 9.16
C ALA A 467 -4.90 -7.74 8.32
N LEU A 468 -5.12 -7.90 7.00
CA LEU A 468 -4.11 -8.26 6.01
C LEU A 468 -3.92 -7.09 5.04
N LEU A 469 -2.68 -6.66 4.86
CA LEU A 469 -2.28 -5.66 3.88
C LEU A 469 -1.46 -6.33 2.78
N HIS A 470 -1.82 -6.08 1.53
CA HIS A 470 -1.00 -6.50 0.39
C HIS A 470 0.06 -5.43 0.14
N GLY A 471 1.22 -5.58 0.78
CA GLY A 471 2.29 -4.58 0.77
C GLY A 471 2.97 -4.44 -0.60
N LEU A 472 3.38 -5.56 -1.19
CA LEU A 472 4.02 -5.60 -2.50
C LEU A 472 3.60 -6.85 -3.28
N GLN A 473 3.26 -6.68 -4.54
CA GLN A 473 3.23 -7.74 -5.54
C GLN A 473 4.12 -7.34 -6.70
N VAL A 474 4.95 -8.26 -7.16
CA VAL A 474 5.66 -8.15 -8.43
C VAL A 474 5.32 -9.40 -9.23
N ALA A 475 4.56 -9.21 -10.31
CA ALA A 475 4.22 -10.26 -11.25
C ALA A 475 5.00 -10.02 -12.55
N ILE A 476 5.77 -11.01 -12.99
CA ILE A 476 6.49 -10.99 -14.26
C ILE A 476 5.81 -12.01 -15.18
N GLU A 477 5.47 -11.56 -16.37
CA GLU A 477 4.87 -12.41 -17.40
C GLU A 477 5.74 -12.41 -18.64
N ALA A 478 5.95 -13.58 -19.22
CA ALA A 478 6.65 -13.72 -20.49
C ALA A 478 5.99 -14.79 -21.37
N GLN A 479 6.09 -14.63 -22.68
CA GLN A 479 5.56 -15.54 -23.70
C GLN A 479 6.28 -15.36 -25.03
N GLY A 480 6.26 -16.39 -25.89
CA GLY A 480 6.80 -16.33 -27.25
C GLY A 480 8.32 -16.11 -27.30
N LEU A 481 9.05 -16.54 -26.28
CA LEU A 481 10.51 -16.43 -26.18
C LEU A 481 11.23 -17.72 -26.58
N GLU A 482 10.46 -18.78 -26.86
CA GLU A 482 10.93 -20.10 -27.27
C GLU A 482 11.81 -20.04 -28.52
N SER A 483 11.46 -19.15 -29.45
CA SER A 483 12.21 -18.92 -30.68
C SER A 483 13.65 -18.43 -30.45
N LEU A 484 13.93 -17.75 -29.33
CA LEU A 484 15.28 -17.23 -29.01
C LEU A 484 16.28 -18.33 -28.65
N ILE A 485 15.78 -19.44 -28.11
CA ILE A 485 16.57 -20.60 -27.69
C ILE A 485 16.40 -21.79 -28.63
N ALA A 486 15.78 -21.57 -29.80
CA ALA A 486 15.43 -22.62 -30.77
C ALA A 486 14.59 -23.77 -30.17
N ALA A 487 13.72 -23.44 -29.21
CA ALA A 487 12.72 -24.35 -28.66
C ALA A 487 11.38 -24.21 -29.39
N THR A 488 10.54 -25.24 -29.32
CA THR A 488 9.16 -25.21 -29.82
C THR A 488 8.21 -24.68 -28.77
N ALA A 489 7.24 -23.87 -29.17
CA ALA A 489 6.15 -23.42 -28.31
C ALA A 489 5.30 -24.61 -27.85
N ASP A 490 4.62 -24.43 -26.72
CA ASP A 490 3.66 -25.41 -26.21
C ASP A 490 2.35 -25.38 -27.01
N GLU A 491 1.58 -26.47 -26.96
CA GLU A 491 0.28 -26.57 -27.64
C GLU A 491 -0.67 -25.43 -27.20
N GLY A 492 -1.14 -24.63 -28.16
CA GLY A 492 -1.98 -23.44 -27.92
C GLY A 492 -1.19 -22.13 -27.75
N GLU A 493 0.15 -22.17 -27.83
CA GLU A 493 1.03 -21.01 -27.68
C GLU A 493 1.84 -20.71 -28.97
N GLU A 494 1.57 -21.41 -30.07
CA GLU A 494 2.32 -21.29 -31.34
C GLU A 494 2.18 -19.92 -32.02
N ASP A 495 1.03 -19.27 -31.88
CA ASP A 495 0.73 -17.96 -32.49
C ASP A 495 1.01 -16.77 -31.55
N LEU A 496 1.61 -17.01 -30.37
CA LEU A 496 1.89 -15.93 -29.41
C LEU A 496 3.09 -15.09 -29.83
N GLU A 497 2.90 -13.77 -29.93
CA GLU A 497 3.99 -12.83 -30.11
C GLU A 497 4.92 -12.79 -28.87
N SER A 498 6.22 -12.62 -29.11
CA SER A 498 7.22 -12.43 -28.06
C SER A 498 6.85 -11.23 -27.18
N PHE A 499 6.61 -11.46 -25.90
CA PHE A 499 6.21 -10.43 -24.97
C PHE A 499 6.83 -10.69 -23.60
N ALA A 500 7.25 -9.62 -22.93
CA ALA A 500 7.53 -9.63 -21.50
C ALA A 500 7.01 -8.36 -20.84
N GLY A 501 6.38 -8.52 -19.70
CA GLY A 501 5.81 -7.43 -18.93
C GLY A 501 5.93 -7.66 -17.43
N MET A 502 5.81 -6.57 -16.69
CA MET A 502 5.77 -6.56 -15.24
C MET A 502 4.52 -5.85 -14.76
N SER A 503 3.77 -6.48 -13.87
CA SER A 503 2.65 -5.88 -13.15
C SER A 503 3.01 -5.75 -11.68
N ALA A 504 2.73 -4.59 -11.10
CA ALA A 504 3.04 -4.31 -9.70
C ALA A 504 1.80 -3.85 -8.94
N LEU A 505 1.65 -4.35 -7.72
CA LEU A 505 0.72 -3.83 -6.73
C LEU A 505 1.53 -3.38 -5.53
N LEU A 506 1.25 -2.18 -5.05
CA LEU A 506 1.94 -1.59 -3.91
C LEU A 506 0.90 -1.06 -2.94
N MET A 507 0.98 -1.44 -1.66
CA MET A 507 0.06 -1.00 -0.60
C MET A 507 -1.41 -1.04 -1.05
N ASP A 508 -1.84 -2.21 -1.53
CA ASP A 508 -3.19 -2.45 -2.04
C ASP A 508 -3.63 -1.67 -3.30
N VAL A 509 -2.72 -0.94 -3.96
CA VAL A 509 -2.97 -0.24 -5.23
C VAL A 509 -2.26 -0.96 -6.37
N GLN A 510 -3.04 -1.50 -7.32
CA GLN A 510 -2.55 -2.02 -8.60
C GLN A 510 -2.08 -0.83 -9.45
N LEU A 511 -0.83 -0.87 -9.89
CA LEU A 511 -0.23 0.09 -10.79
C LEU A 511 -0.45 -0.32 -12.24
N ARG A 512 -0.21 0.59 -13.19
CA ARG A 512 -0.22 0.26 -14.62
C ARG A 512 0.88 -0.78 -14.90
N PRO A 513 0.58 -1.90 -15.56
CA PRO A 513 1.61 -2.84 -16.00
C PRO A 513 2.61 -2.15 -16.94
N VAL A 514 3.89 -2.49 -16.80
CA VAL A 514 4.98 -1.98 -17.62
C VAL A 514 5.39 -3.08 -18.59
N THR A 515 5.37 -2.79 -19.88
CA THR A 515 5.83 -3.72 -20.92
C THR A 515 7.33 -3.55 -21.16
N PHE A 516 8.11 -4.59 -20.92
CA PHE A 516 9.55 -4.57 -21.22
C PHE A 516 9.80 -4.63 -22.71
N PHE A 517 9.06 -5.45 -23.45
CA PHE A 517 9.04 -5.44 -24.91
C PHE A 517 7.78 -6.13 -25.43
N LYS A 518 7.38 -5.79 -26.65
CA LYS A 518 6.32 -6.47 -27.38
C LYS A 518 6.73 -6.66 -28.84
N GLY A 519 6.73 -7.90 -29.29
CA GLY A 519 7.22 -8.32 -30.60
C GLY A 519 8.73 -8.52 -30.63
N TYR A 520 9.18 -9.37 -31.56
CA TYR A 520 10.59 -9.73 -31.74
C TYR A 520 11.48 -8.53 -32.12
N SER A 521 10.95 -7.57 -32.90
CA SER A 521 11.69 -6.38 -33.33
C SER A 521 12.04 -5.45 -32.16
N ASP A 522 11.09 -5.20 -31.25
CA ASP A 522 11.30 -4.37 -30.05
C ASP A 522 12.27 -5.05 -29.09
N LEU A 523 12.13 -6.36 -28.89
CA LEU A 523 13.07 -7.16 -28.10
C LEU A 523 14.51 -7.01 -28.61
N MET A 524 14.74 -7.24 -29.91
CA MET A 524 16.10 -7.14 -30.47
C MET A 524 16.63 -5.70 -30.37
N SER A 525 15.79 -4.69 -30.59
CA SER A 525 16.17 -3.28 -30.41
C SER A 525 16.63 -2.98 -28.99
N LYS A 526 15.90 -3.46 -27.98
CA LYS A 526 16.26 -3.28 -26.56
C LYS A 526 17.51 -4.07 -26.19
N MET A 527 17.63 -5.32 -26.65
CA MET A 527 18.81 -6.14 -26.42
C MET A 527 20.11 -5.49 -26.94
N PHE A 528 20.08 -4.88 -28.14
CA PHE A 528 21.25 -4.19 -28.70
C PHE A 528 21.53 -2.81 -28.08
N SER A 529 20.55 -2.22 -27.39
CA SER A 529 20.69 -0.91 -26.73
C SER A 529 20.88 -0.99 -25.22
N MET A 530 20.69 -2.16 -24.59
CA MET A 530 20.91 -2.37 -23.17
C MET A 530 22.40 -2.35 -22.83
N SER A 531 22.84 -1.31 -22.11
CA SER A 531 23.98 -1.44 -21.22
C SER A 531 23.54 -2.26 -20.01
N GLY A 532 24.43 -3.05 -19.41
CA GLY A 532 24.13 -3.83 -18.18
C GLY A 532 23.84 -2.98 -16.94
N ASP A 533 23.51 -1.69 -17.10
CA ASP A 533 23.22 -0.77 -16.03
C ASP A 533 21.79 -0.95 -15.51
N PRO A 534 21.54 -0.81 -14.18
CA PRO A 534 20.20 -0.91 -13.62
C PRO A 534 19.25 0.16 -14.15
N ILE A 535 18.09 -0.26 -14.63
CA ILE A 535 16.99 0.61 -15.06
C ILE A 535 16.07 0.86 -13.87
N ASN A 536 15.84 2.13 -13.50
CA ASN A 536 14.87 2.47 -12.46
C ASN A 536 13.45 2.17 -12.95
N VAL A 537 12.72 1.35 -12.21
CA VAL A 537 11.35 0.92 -12.56
C VAL A 537 10.33 1.75 -11.77
N VAL A 538 10.53 1.88 -10.46
CA VAL A 538 9.71 2.72 -9.59
C VAL A 538 10.61 3.46 -8.63
N LYS A 539 10.49 4.79 -8.58
CA LYS A 539 11.18 5.64 -7.62
C LYS A 539 10.14 6.60 -7.07
N GLY A 540 10.05 6.84 -5.77
CA GLY A 540 9.05 7.78 -5.25
C GLY A 540 8.96 7.85 -3.74
N LEU A 541 8.26 8.89 -3.27
CA LEU A 541 7.92 9.11 -1.87
C LEU A 541 6.41 8.93 -1.68
N ILE A 542 6.04 8.18 -0.65
CA ILE A 542 4.66 7.80 -0.37
C ILE A 542 4.35 8.14 1.08
N LEU A 543 3.24 8.84 1.31
CA LEU A 543 2.66 9.02 2.65
C LEU A 543 1.78 7.81 2.97
N LEU A 544 2.28 6.90 3.82
CA LEU A 544 1.60 5.66 4.19
C LEU A 544 0.61 5.85 5.33
N THR A 545 1.09 6.37 6.46
CA THR A 545 0.29 6.61 7.66
C THR A 545 0.12 8.10 7.82
N ASP A 546 -1.10 8.53 8.13
CA ASP A 546 -1.39 9.94 8.35
C ASP A 546 -2.65 10.06 9.19
N HIS A 547 -2.44 10.31 10.46
CA HIS A 547 -3.48 10.47 11.46
C HIS A 547 -3.26 11.81 12.17
N SER A 548 -4.30 12.62 12.24
CA SER A 548 -4.28 13.91 12.92
C SER A 548 -5.56 14.04 13.72
N GLN A 549 -5.42 14.34 15.00
CA GLN A 549 -6.54 14.48 15.92
C GLN A 549 -6.27 15.63 16.88
N VAL A 550 -7.27 16.47 17.10
CA VAL A 550 -7.23 17.51 18.13
C VAL A 550 -8.22 17.15 19.22
N ILE A 551 -7.71 16.77 20.37
CA ILE A 551 -8.47 16.29 21.53
C ILE A 551 -8.65 17.45 22.51
N PRO A 552 -9.90 17.91 22.74
CA PRO A 552 -10.20 18.82 23.83
C PRO A 552 -10.20 18.03 25.15
N LEU A 553 -9.23 18.26 26.01
CA LEU A 553 -9.15 17.62 27.32
C LEU A 553 -10.22 18.21 28.25
N GLN A 554 -10.70 17.41 29.20
CA GLN A 554 -11.66 17.83 30.22
C GLN A 554 -11.11 18.95 31.15
N SER A 555 -9.79 19.11 31.17
CA SER A 555 -9.11 20.26 31.78
C SER A 555 -9.34 21.59 31.07
N GLY A 556 -9.88 21.59 29.85
CA GLY A 556 -9.99 22.75 28.98
C GLY A 556 -8.77 22.98 28.10
N LEU A 557 -7.70 22.21 28.30
CA LEU A 557 -6.49 22.23 27.47
C LEU A 557 -6.72 21.49 26.15
N ARG A 558 -5.86 21.77 25.16
CA ARG A 558 -5.88 21.07 23.87
C ARG A 558 -4.68 20.19 23.72
N ALA A 559 -4.92 18.92 23.42
CA ALA A 559 -3.90 18.02 22.94
C ALA A 559 -4.05 17.86 21.42
N ALA A 560 -3.02 18.19 20.65
CA ALA A 560 -2.93 17.83 19.24
C ALA A 560 -2.03 16.60 19.11
N VAL A 561 -2.51 15.61 18.38
CA VAL A 561 -1.82 14.35 18.13
C VAL A 561 -1.70 14.16 16.62
N GLU A 562 -0.49 13.98 16.13
CA GLU A 562 -0.19 13.76 14.72
C GLU A 562 0.72 12.56 14.58
N PHE A 563 0.31 11.55 13.82
CA PHE A 563 1.14 10.40 13.44
C PHE A 563 1.26 10.35 11.92
N GLN A 564 2.49 10.45 11.43
CA GLN A 564 2.79 10.43 10.00
C GLN A 564 3.84 9.37 9.69
N GLY A 565 3.65 8.64 8.59
CA GLY A 565 4.56 7.61 8.10
C GLY A 565 4.90 7.86 6.65
N GLY A 566 6.18 8.10 6.36
CA GLY A 566 6.69 8.32 5.00
C GLY A 566 7.54 7.14 4.56
N LEU A 567 7.31 6.64 3.35
CA LEU A 567 8.10 5.60 2.71
C LEU A 567 8.73 6.15 1.44
N ALA A 568 10.05 6.03 1.32
CA ALA A 568 10.74 6.14 0.04
C ALA A 568 10.94 4.74 -0.54
N ILE A 569 10.71 4.60 -1.84
CA ILE A 569 10.96 3.37 -2.59
C ILE A 569 11.83 3.68 -3.81
N ASP A 570 12.80 2.81 -4.06
CA ASP A 570 13.63 2.75 -5.26
C ASP A 570 13.76 1.29 -5.71
N ILE A 571 12.94 0.91 -6.69
CA ILE A 571 12.99 -0.38 -7.37
C ILE A 571 13.72 -0.18 -8.69
N SER A 572 14.81 -0.92 -8.86
CA SER A 572 15.60 -0.94 -10.09
C SER A 572 15.82 -2.37 -10.56
N GLY A 573 15.85 -2.58 -11.87
CA GLY A 573 16.09 -3.87 -12.50
C GLY A 573 17.33 -3.83 -13.40
N GLY A 574 18.25 -4.76 -13.21
CA GLY A 574 19.37 -5.03 -14.11
C GLY A 574 19.21 -6.39 -14.77
N MET A 575 19.60 -6.49 -16.04
CA MET A 575 19.68 -7.77 -16.74
C MET A 575 20.96 -7.84 -17.55
N GLU A 576 21.73 -8.89 -17.30
CA GLU A 576 22.86 -9.32 -18.09
C GLU A 576 22.46 -10.59 -18.83
N PHE A 577 22.64 -10.61 -20.15
CA PHE A 577 22.30 -11.76 -20.97
C PHE A 577 23.42 -12.03 -21.97
N SER A 578 23.93 -13.26 -21.99
CA SER A 578 24.94 -13.68 -22.94
C SER A 578 24.55 -14.99 -23.62
N LEU A 579 24.27 -14.93 -24.92
CA LEU A 579 24.06 -16.11 -25.75
C LEU A 579 25.35 -16.95 -25.88
N TRP A 580 26.52 -16.31 -25.82
CA TRP A 580 27.79 -16.99 -25.98
C TRP A 580 28.14 -17.85 -24.77
N TYR A 581 28.00 -17.28 -23.56
CA TYR A 581 28.19 -18.02 -22.31
C TYR A 581 26.98 -18.88 -21.94
N ARG A 582 25.83 -18.68 -22.62
CA ARG A 582 24.55 -19.31 -22.30
C ARG A 582 24.11 -19.06 -20.86
N GLU A 583 24.35 -17.83 -20.40
CA GLU A 583 24.03 -17.39 -19.05
C GLU A 583 23.18 -16.12 -19.10
N SER A 584 22.24 -16.03 -18.16
CA SER A 584 21.50 -14.82 -17.88
C SER A 584 21.50 -14.56 -16.38
N LYS A 585 21.78 -13.31 -16.01
CA LYS A 585 21.66 -12.85 -14.63
C LYS A 585 20.72 -11.66 -14.61
N THR A 586 19.67 -11.77 -13.81
CA THR A 586 18.75 -10.67 -13.54
C THR A 586 18.85 -10.29 -12.08
N SER A 587 18.83 -8.99 -11.80
CA SER A 587 18.81 -8.44 -10.46
C SER A 587 17.67 -7.43 -10.35
N VAL A 588 16.82 -7.61 -9.35
CA VAL A 588 15.80 -6.63 -8.98
C VAL A 588 16.15 -6.13 -7.59
N ASN A 589 16.66 -4.90 -7.53
CA ASN A 589 17.08 -4.27 -6.29
C ASN A 589 15.94 -3.39 -5.79
N ASN A 590 15.37 -3.73 -4.64
CA ASN A 590 14.34 -2.95 -3.97
C ASN A 590 14.94 -2.29 -2.72
N ARG A 591 15.14 -0.99 -2.79
CA ARG A 591 15.60 -0.19 -1.65
C ARG A 591 14.45 0.67 -1.13
N GLY A 592 14.27 0.68 0.18
CA GLY A 592 13.24 1.48 0.80
C GLY A 592 13.66 2.05 2.15
N ALA A 593 13.23 3.28 2.41
CA ALA A 593 13.41 3.92 3.70
C ALA A 593 12.03 4.28 4.28
N LEU A 594 11.71 3.76 5.45
CA LEU A 594 10.48 4.08 6.17
C LEU A 594 10.82 4.93 7.39
N VAL A 595 10.07 6.01 7.57
CA VAL A 595 10.13 6.87 8.76
C VAL A 595 8.72 7.07 9.26
N VAL A 596 8.50 6.84 10.55
CA VAL A 596 7.25 7.16 11.24
C VAL A 596 7.54 8.13 12.37
N ILE A 597 6.76 9.20 12.44
CA ILE A 597 6.86 10.28 13.41
C ILE A 597 5.49 10.45 14.07
N GLY A 598 5.44 10.31 15.39
CA GLY A 598 4.29 10.64 16.23
C GLY A 598 4.60 11.87 17.05
N ASN A 599 3.90 12.97 16.82
CA ASN A 599 4.02 14.21 17.57
C ASN A 599 2.76 14.41 18.43
N VAL A 600 2.96 14.68 19.71
CA VAL A 600 1.87 15.01 20.65
C VAL A 600 2.21 16.31 21.33
N THR A 601 1.37 17.33 21.14
CA THR A 601 1.52 18.63 21.79
C THR A 601 0.32 18.93 22.67
N VAL A 602 0.56 19.47 23.86
CA VAL A 602 -0.46 20.01 24.75
C VAL A 602 -0.18 21.49 24.92
N ASP A 603 -1.07 22.31 24.38
CA ASP A 603 -0.89 23.76 24.34
C ASP A 603 -1.81 24.48 25.34
N ALA A 604 -1.20 25.38 26.10
CA ALA A 604 -1.83 26.42 26.90
C ALA A 604 -1.27 27.79 26.47
N ASP A 605 -1.97 28.88 26.77
CA ASP A 605 -1.56 30.23 26.34
C ASP A 605 -0.15 30.65 26.82
N PHE A 606 0.29 30.08 27.94
CA PHE A 606 1.57 30.39 28.59
C PHE A 606 2.60 29.24 28.53
N LEU A 607 2.19 28.03 28.17
CA LEU A 607 3.01 26.82 28.20
C LEU A 607 2.63 25.88 27.04
N SER A 608 3.63 25.40 26.32
CA SER A 608 3.48 24.36 25.30
C SER A 608 4.38 23.19 25.67
N VAL A 609 3.81 21.99 25.76
CA VAL A 609 4.54 20.75 26.04
C VAL A 609 4.39 19.82 24.86
N GLY A 610 5.51 19.33 24.32
CA GLY A 610 5.55 18.46 23.15
C GLY A 610 6.32 17.17 23.43
N MET A 611 5.88 16.09 22.80
CA MET A 611 6.58 14.82 22.75
C MET A 611 6.54 14.29 21.32
N GLU A 612 7.71 14.08 20.73
CA GLU A 612 7.88 13.41 19.45
C GLU A 612 8.49 12.02 19.69
N VAL A 613 7.84 11.00 19.14
CA VAL A 613 8.35 9.63 19.05
C VAL A 613 8.58 9.32 17.59
N SER A 614 9.73 8.77 17.25
CA SER A 614 10.04 8.41 15.86
C SER A 614 10.76 7.08 15.77
N PHE A 615 10.51 6.37 14.69
CA PHE A 615 11.37 5.25 14.27
C PHE A 615 11.66 5.33 12.78
N GLU A 616 12.85 4.89 12.41
CA GLU A 616 13.30 4.88 11.03
C GLU A 616 14.03 3.57 10.70
N MET A 617 13.85 3.09 9.47
CA MET A 617 14.50 1.89 8.94
C MET A 617 14.87 2.08 7.47
N GLU A 618 16.02 1.57 7.06
CA GLU A 618 16.55 1.65 5.68
C GLU A 618 16.76 0.24 5.12
N ALA A 619 15.70 -0.40 4.62
CA ALA A 619 15.79 -1.77 4.13
C ALA A 619 16.22 -1.83 2.65
N ALA A 620 17.02 -2.83 2.30
CA ALA A 620 17.21 -3.24 0.92
C ALA A 620 17.00 -4.75 0.79
N LEU A 621 16.29 -5.12 -0.27
CA LEU A 621 15.93 -6.49 -0.61
C LEU A 621 16.27 -6.69 -2.09
N ASP A 622 17.27 -7.52 -2.35
CA ASP A 622 17.75 -7.80 -3.68
C ASP A 622 17.27 -9.20 -4.10
N PHE A 623 16.59 -9.28 -5.24
CA PHE A 623 16.18 -10.54 -5.85
C PHE A 623 17.08 -10.82 -7.06
N ILE A 624 17.91 -11.85 -6.96
CA ILE A 624 18.89 -12.21 -7.98
C ILE A 624 18.46 -13.55 -8.58
N THR A 625 18.32 -13.61 -9.91
CA THR A 625 18.10 -14.86 -10.62
C THR A 625 19.23 -15.09 -11.60
N THR A 626 19.93 -16.21 -11.41
CA THR A 626 20.98 -16.70 -12.30
C THR A 626 20.45 -17.91 -13.06
N VAL A 627 20.48 -17.83 -14.39
CA VAL A 627 20.02 -18.89 -15.29
C VAL A 627 21.19 -19.31 -16.16
N GLN A 628 21.55 -20.60 -16.10
CA GLN A 628 22.44 -21.23 -17.06
C GLN A 628 21.61 -22.13 -17.97
N PHE A 629 21.54 -21.76 -19.25
CA PHE A 629 20.71 -22.44 -20.25
C PHE A 629 21.57 -23.24 -21.25
N SER A 630 22.67 -23.81 -20.76
CA SER A 630 23.59 -24.64 -21.55
C SER A 630 23.01 -26.01 -21.93
N GLU A 631 22.35 -26.67 -20.98
CA GLU A 631 21.68 -27.97 -21.10
C GLU A 631 20.27 -27.89 -20.49
N TYR A 632 19.32 -28.65 -21.05
CA TYR A 632 17.97 -28.77 -20.50
C TYR A 632 17.91 -29.97 -19.53
N PRO A 633 17.31 -29.83 -18.32
CA PRO A 633 16.63 -28.64 -17.79
C PRO A 633 17.62 -27.54 -17.37
N PHE A 634 17.27 -26.29 -17.62
CA PHE A 634 18.11 -25.14 -17.28
C PHE A 634 18.39 -25.09 -15.78
N LEU A 635 19.62 -24.72 -15.41
CA LEU A 635 19.96 -24.46 -14.02
C LEU A 635 19.50 -23.05 -13.67
N VAL A 636 18.51 -22.96 -12.80
CA VAL A 636 17.98 -21.69 -12.29
C VAL A 636 18.27 -21.60 -10.80
N CYS A 637 19.05 -20.60 -10.40
CA CYS A 637 19.26 -20.26 -9.00
C CYS A 637 18.68 -18.88 -8.71
N MET A 638 17.74 -18.84 -7.78
CA MET A 638 17.11 -17.64 -7.29
C MET A 638 17.55 -17.37 -5.85
N GLN A 639 17.91 -16.13 -5.57
CA GLN A 639 18.29 -15.64 -4.25
C GLN A 639 17.43 -14.44 -3.90
N MET A 640 16.92 -14.44 -2.67
CA MET A 640 16.23 -13.30 -2.09
C MET A 640 17.06 -12.85 -0.89
N ASP A 641 17.91 -11.85 -1.12
CA ASP A 641 18.88 -11.36 -0.14
C ASP A 641 18.39 -10.09 0.53
N LYS A 642 18.34 -10.11 1.87
CA LYS A 642 18.04 -8.94 2.68
C LYS A 642 19.34 -8.41 3.24
N THR A 643 19.72 -7.20 2.84
CA THR A 643 20.95 -6.59 3.32
C THR A 643 20.87 -6.27 4.81
N THR A 644 22.03 -6.08 5.44
CA THR A 644 22.09 -5.54 6.81
C THR A 644 21.63 -4.08 6.77
N PHE A 645 20.78 -3.68 7.71
CA PHE A 645 20.25 -2.31 7.75
C PHE A 645 20.18 -1.69 9.15
N PRO A 646 20.33 -0.35 9.26
CA PRO A 646 20.14 0.36 10.51
C PRO A 646 18.65 0.49 10.84
N PHE A 647 18.35 0.36 12.12
CA PHE A 647 17.05 0.62 12.73
C PHE A 647 17.26 1.60 13.89
N ARG A 648 16.58 2.75 13.87
CA ARG A 648 16.73 3.78 14.88
C ARG A 648 15.39 4.15 15.48
N GLU A 649 15.38 4.35 16.78
CA GLU A 649 14.26 4.89 17.53
C GLU A 649 14.72 6.14 18.25
N ALA A 650 13.90 7.17 18.27
CA ALA A 650 14.17 8.39 19.02
C ALA A 650 12.92 8.90 19.72
N VAL A 651 13.13 9.43 20.91
CA VAL A 651 12.14 10.16 21.68
C VAL A 651 12.70 11.54 21.96
N TYR A 652 11.93 12.56 21.60
CA TYR A 652 12.21 13.96 21.87
C TYR A 652 11.09 14.55 22.71
N LYS A 653 11.43 15.26 23.77
CA LYS A 653 10.49 15.95 24.64
C LYS A 653 10.87 17.41 24.72
N MET A 654 9.87 18.28 24.64
CA MET A 654 10.06 19.72 24.65
C MET A 654 9.06 20.36 25.61
N GLU A 655 9.53 21.29 26.44
CA GLU A 655 8.68 22.15 27.25
C GLU A 655 9.06 23.60 26.99
N LYS A 656 8.09 24.40 26.58
CA LYS A 656 8.30 25.78 26.15
C LYS A 656 7.35 26.69 26.88
N LEU A 657 7.91 27.61 27.66
CA LEU A 657 7.18 28.74 28.24
C LEU A 657 7.04 29.86 27.22
N SER A 658 6.09 30.78 27.45
CA SER A 658 5.88 31.97 26.61
C SER A 658 7.13 32.87 26.50
N SER A 659 8.01 32.82 27.50
CA SER A 659 9.33 33.48 27.52
C SER A 659 10.37 32.59 28.21
N GLY A 660 11.58 32.51 27.64
CA GLY A 660 12.68 31.73 28.20
C GLY A 660 13.23 30.70 27.22
N GLU A 661 14.32 30.01 27.61
CA GLU A 661 14.85 28.90 26.84
C GLU A 661 13.94 27.66 27.01
N PRO A 662 13.63 26.95 25.91
CA PRO A 662 12.84 25.72 26.00
C PRO A 662 13.68 24.62 26.66
N TYR A 663 13.05 23.83 27.53
CA TYR A 663 13.64 22.58 27.97
C TYR A 663 13.50 21.55 26.85
N ALA A 664 14.61 20.91 26.48
CA ALA A 664 14.63 19.88 25.45
C ALA A 664 15.37 18.64 25.97
N TRP A 665 14.74 17.48 25.83
CA TRP A 665 15.33 16.19 26.16
C TRP A 665 15.24 15.26 24.96
N HIS A 666 16.36 14.63 24.63
CA HIS A 666 16.45 13.71 23.50
C HIS A 666 17.10 12.40 23.93
N ARG A 667 16.51 11.29 23.51
CA ARG A 667 17.09 9.95 23.66
C ARG A 667 16.88 9.17 22.38
N SER A 668 17.96 8.61 21.86
CA SER A 668 17.93 7.72 20.70
C SER A 668 18.49 6.35 21.04
N ARG A 669 18.02 5.34 20.30
CA ARG A 669 18.54 3.98 20.30
C ARG A 669 18.77 3.59 18.85
N GLU A 670 19.96 3.10 18.56
CA GLU A 670 20.31 2.57 17.24
C GLU A 670 20.60 1.08 17.38
N GLN A 671 20.07 0.29 16.46
CA GLN A 671 20.29 -1.14 16.36
C GLN A 671 20.58 -1.47 14.90
N LEU A 672 21.51 -2.39 14.67
CA LEU A 672 21.77 -2.93 13.35
C LEU A 672 21.02 -4.27 13.21
N ILE A 673 20.14 -4.37 12.23
CA ILE A 673 19.42 -5.60 11.92
C ILE A 673 20.27 -6.40 10.93
N PRO A 674 20.71 -7.63 11.29
CA PRO A 674 21.60 -8.41 10.44
C PRO A 674 20.92 -8.79 9.13
N GLY A 675 21.71 -8.80 8.05
CA GLY A 675 21.28 -9.31 6.76
C GLY A 675 21.06 -10.83 6.78
N SER A 676 20.27 -11.33 5.84
CA SER A 676 19.95 -12.75 5.71
C SER A 676 19.38 -13.06 4.33
N GLU A 677 19.70 -14.23 3.80
CA GLU A 677 18.95 -14.77 2.65
C GLU A 677 17.68 -15.48 3.11
N PHE A 678 16.60 -15.32 2.34
CA PHE A 678 15.35 -16.03 2.56
C PHE A 678 15.32 -17.33 1.75
N PRO A 679 15.07 -18.48 2.39
CA PRO A 679 15.04 -19.75 1.68
C PRO A 679 13.81 -19.85 0.79
N LEU A 680 14.00 -20.23 -0.47
CA LEU A 680 12.91 -20.57 -1.38
C LEU A 680 12.59 -22.07 -1.28
N HIS A 681 11.97 -22.65 -2.31
CA HIS A 681 11.73 -24.09 -2.37
C HIS A 681 13.04 -24.90 -2.42
N GLN A 682 13.01 -26.13 -1.89
CA GLN A 682 14.20 -26.96 -1.73
C GLN A 682 14.93 -27.26 -3.05
N GLU A 683 14.20 -27.37 -4.16
CA GLU A 683 14.80 -27.65 -5.48
C GLU A 683 15.64 -26.47 -5.96
N ASN A 684 15.22 -25.22 -5.72
CA ASN A 684 16.04 -24.04 -5.95
C ASN A 684 17.33 -24.10 -5.14
N SER A 685 17.28 -24.46 -3.86
CA SER A 685 18.53 -24.63 -3.06
C SER A 685 19.45 -25.70 -3.65
N ASN A 686 18.90 -26.77 -4.22
CA ASN A 686 19.70 -27.80 -4.88
C ASN A 686 20.30 -27.30 -6.20
N MET A 687 19.59 -26.46 -6.96
CA MET A 687 20.11 -25.82 -8.18
C MET A 687 21.19 -24.79 -7.83
N CYS A 688 20.96 -23.94 -6.83
CA CYS A 688 21.94 -22.97 -6.34
C CYS A 688 23.23 -23.64 -5.86
N LYS A 689 23.14 -24.79 -5.19
CA LYS A 689 24.34 -25.57 -4.84
C LYS A 689 25.18 -25.90 -6.06
N LYS A 690 24.58 -26.32 -7.18
CA LYS A 690 25.30 -26.62 -8.43
C LYS A 690 25.88 -25.37 -9.09
N VAL A 691 25.13 -24.27 -9.11
CA VAL A 691 25.58 -23.00 -9.67
C VAL A 691 26.78 -22.44 -8.90
N PHE A 692 26.79 -22.59 -7.57
CA PHE A 692 27.87 -22.13 -6.70
C PHE A 692 28.91 -23.20 -6.35
N ASP A 693 28.82 -24.42 -6.91
CA ASP A 693 29.76 -25.53 -6.65
C ASP A 693 31.09 -25.36 -7.41
N SER A 694 31.46 -24.13 -7.78
CA SER A 694 32.65 -23.83 -8.58
C SER A 694 33.96 -23.96 -7.77
N SER A 695 34.29 -25.20 -7.44
CA SER A 695 35.60 -25.75 -7.76
C SER A 695 35.58 -26.32 -9.19
N TRP A 696 35.60 -25.44 -10.19
CA TRP A 696 35.98 -25.74 -11.58
C TRP A 696 36.80 -24.57 -12.13
#